data_AF-A0A3E0NTM4-F1
#
_entry.id   AF-A0A3E0NTM4-F1
#
_cell.length_a   1.000
_cell.length_b   1.000
_cell.length_c   1.000
_cell.angle_alpha   90.00
_cell.angle_beta   90.00
_cell.angle_gamma   90.00
#
_symmetry.space_group_name_H-M   'P 1'
#
loop_
_entity.id
_entity.type
_entity.pdbx_description
1 polymer ?
#
loop_
_entity_poly.entity_id
_entity_poly.type
_entity_poly.pdbx_seq_one_letter_code
_entity_poly.pdbx_strand_id
1 'polypeptide(L)'
;MPDNAGFAGLRVAAFESRRSSEMAAMIERFGGVASVSPSMREVPIAENREAIDFAHRVITGQIDVFILMTGVGVRHLLAEVERHVDRQRFLEAISDIVTIVRGPKPTAVLKELGLKPTHRVPEPNTWREVLSTIDREGIHVAQQNVGLQEYGLPNASLVAGLEARGARVHTVRVYKWDLPVDVAPLEANVRAIAAGEIDVAMFTSAHQVVNLLRVADRLELGAALRDGLAAVMIASIGPTTSEALREFGLHVDLEPEHPKMGQLVAAAARGAAELARQKNQPRIVPADVAADIDASALAGPWDEGPFMKACRRQPSDRTPIWLMRQAGRYMSEYRAVRDKVSFLELCKNPELSAEVMVTAVDKLGVDAAIIFSDLLPILEPMGLELEFTPGDGPVIHNPLRESADVERFRELDSVEPLDFVMQTVKHTRAGIASSIPVIGFSGAPFTLASYAIEGGGSRNYAHTKMLMYRDAGAWHAIMGRLARAVARYLAGQIAAGAQAVQLFDSWAGCLGVEDYRRYAFPYTKAIIDALPPGVPVINFATGNPALLPLLAQAGGDVIGVDWRIELDEAWRLVGSDKGVQGNLDPTVLLSGREASRRRAHDVLKRAAGRPGHIFNLGHGVLPQTPVENVQYLVEVVREANA
;
A
#
# COMPACT_ATOMS: atom_id res chain seq x y z
N MET A 1 -10.41 19.86 -34.83
CA MET A 1 -9.21 19.25 -34.21
C MET A 1 -9.55 19.04 -32.74
N PRO A 2 -9.70 17.80 -32.24
CA PRO A 2 -10.11 17.61 -30.84
C PRO A 2 -8.88 17.67 -29.92
N ASP A 3 -9.05 18.39 -28.80
CA ASP A 3 -8.34 18.34 -27.53
C ASP A 3 -6.81 18.27 -27.54
N ASN A 4 -6.20 19.45 -27.50
CA ASN A 4 -4.76 19.63 -27.32
C ASN A 4 -4.36 19.33 -25.86
N ALA A 5 -4.41 18.06 -25.45
CA ALA A 5 -3.83 17.58 -24.20
C ALA A 5 -2.36 17.20 -24.45
N GLY A 6 -1.46 18.02 -23.91
CA GLY A 6 0.00 17.88 -24.02
C GLY A 6 0.66 17.94 -22.64
N PHE A 7 1.97 17.72 -22.60
CA PHE A 7 2.76 17.84 -21.37
C PHE A 7 2.80 19.27 -20.80
N ALA A 8 2.44 20.30 -21.58
CA ALA A 8 2.30 21.68 -21.08
C ALA A 8 3.51 22.21 -20.28
N GLY A 9 4.72 21.88 -20.73
CA GLY A 9 5.99 22.30 -20.11
C GLY A 9 6.53 21.36 -19.02
N LEU A 10 5.83 20.24 -18.72
CA LEU A 10 6.31 19.25 -17.75
C LEU A 10 7.65 18.65 -18.17
N ARG A 11 8.50 18.35 -17.19
CA ARG A 11 9.82 17.77 -17.32
C ARG A 11 9.71 16.25 -17.34
N VAL A 12 10.07 15.64 -18.46
CA VAL A 12 9.83 14.22 -18.75
C VAL A 12 11.16 13.48 -18.83
N ALA A 13 11.43 12.64 -17.85
CA ALA A 13 12.51 11.66 -17.91
C ALA A 13 12.07 10.43 -18.71
N ALA A 14 12.87 10.00 -19.68
CA ALA A 14 12.64 8.73 -20.37
C ALA A 14 13.94 7.91 -20.43
N PHE A 15 13.83 6.60 -20.24
CA PHE A 15 15.00 5.72 -20.12
C PHE A 15 15.34 4.95 -21.41
N GLU A 16 14.72 5.33 -22.53
CA GLU A 16 14.87 4.68 -23.83
C GLU A 16 16.32 4.75 -24.35
N SER A 17 16.87 3.61 -24.74
CA SER A 17 18.29 3.50 -25.12
C SER A 17 18.51 3.45 -26.63
N ARG A 18 17.64 2.79 -27.40
CA ARG A 18 17.83 2.58 -28.85
C ARG A 18 17.27 3.71 -29.69
N ARG A 19 16.19 4.34 -29.22
CA ARG A 19 15.44 5.39 -29.94
C ARG A 19 15.37 6.68 -29.12
N SER A 20 16.46 7.01 -28.43
CA SER A 20 16.51 8.16 -27.51
C SER A 20 16.15 9.48 -28.19
N SER A 21 16.71 9.75 -29.37
CA SER A 21 16.42 10.97 -30.15
C SER A 21 14.96 11.06 -30.59
N GLU A 22 14.36 9.93 -30.96
CA GLU A 22 12.95 9.90 -31.36
C GLU A 22 12.00 10.05 -30.17
N MET A 23 12.36 9.45 -29.03
CA MET A 23 11.63 9.64 -27.78
C MET A 23 11.63 11.13 -27.38
N ALA A 24 12.78 11.78 -27.42
CA ALA A 24 12.92 13.21 -27.11
C ALA A 24 12.03 14.06 -28.05
N ALA A 25 12.14 13.85 -29.36
CA ALA A 25 11.35 14.57 -30.35
C ALA A 25 9.83 14.38 -30.17
N MET A 26 9.38 13.18 -29.75
CA MET A 26 7.97 12.96 -29.47
C MET A 26 7.51 13.70 -28.21
N ILE A 27 8.27 13.66 -27.13
CA ILE A 27 7.97 14.39 -25.89
C ILE A 27 7.86 15.89 -26.17
N GLU A 28 8.84 16.46 -26.87
CA GLU A 28 8.89 17.88 -27.25
C GLU A 28 7.70 18.26 -28.15
N ARG A 29 7.33 17.40 -29.10
CA ARG A 29 6.15 17.61 -29.97
C ARG A 29 4.85 17.69 -29.17
N PHE A 30 4.75 16.95 -28.06
CA PHE A 30 3.62 17.05 -27.14
C PHE A 30 3.80 18.15 -26.08
N GLY A 31 4.80 19.03 -26.23
CA GLY A 31 5.01 20.19 -25.38
C GLY A 31 5.70 19.90 -24.04
N GLY A 32 6.47 18.82 -23.93
CA GLY A 32 7.25 18.49 -22.72
C GLY A 32 8.71 18.89 -22.84
N VAL A 33 9.39 19.04 -21.70
CA VAL A 33 10.85 19.22 -21.62
C VAL A 33 11.48 17.84 -21.48
N ALA A 34 12.10 17.34 -22.55
CA ALA A 34 12.62 15.98 -22.60
C ALA A 34 13.99 15.85 -21.91
N SER A 35 14.11 14.87 -21.01
CA SER A 35 15.39 14.41 -20.44
C SER A 35 15.53 12.90 -20.69
N VAL A 36 16.03 12.54 -21.87
CA VAL A 36 16.14 11.14 -22.29
C VAL A 36 17.54 10.61 -21.96
N SER A 37 17.61 9.61 -21.08
CA SER A 37 18.86 8.95 -20.70
C SER A 37 18.87 7.49 -21.13
N PRO A 38 19.79 7.09 -22.02
CA PRO A 38 20.04 5.68 -22.29
C PRO A 38 20.39 4.96 -20.98
N SER A 39 19.81 3.79 -20.77
CA SER A 39 19.93 3.07 -19.51
C SER A 39 20.37 1.62 -19.67
N MET A 40 20.51 1.13 -20.90
CA MET A 40 20.92 -0.24 -21.18
C MET A 40 21.59 -0.38 -22.55
N ARG A 41 22.52 -1.33 -22.67
CA ARG A 41 23.15 -1.77 -23.92
C ARG A 41 23.20 -3.29 -23.99
N GLU A 42 23.01 -3.85 -25.18
CA GLU A 42 23.22 -5.28 -25.46
C GLU A 42 24.72 -5.56 -25.55
N VAL A 43 25.22 -6.50 -24.75
CA VAL A 43 26.60 -6.96 -24.80
C VAL A 43 26.61 -8.46 -25.10
N PRO A 44 27.30 -8.91 -26.17
CA PRO A 44 27.48 -10.33 -26.45
C PRO A 44 28.16 -11.06 -25.28
N ILE A 45 27.75 -12.30 -25.01
CA ILE A 45 28.46 -13.18 -24.08
C ILE A 45 29.64 -13.78 -24.85
N ALA A 46 30.87 -13.58 -24.37
CA ALA A 46 32.06 -14.15 -25.01
C ALA A 46 32.13 -15.66 -24.76
N GLU A 47 32.37 -16.45 -25.82
CA GLU A 47 32.39 -17.93 -25.83
C GLU A 47 31.16 -18.55 -25.14
N ASN A 48 30.00 -18.43 -25.78
CA ASN A 48 28.75 -18.87 -25.17
C ASN A 48 28.55 -20.39 -25.31
N ARG A 49 29.31 -21.15 -24.52
CA ARG A 49 29.28 -22.62 -24.48
C ARG A 49 27.87 -23.16 -24.20
N GLU A 50 27.08 -22.46 -23.36
CA GLU A 50 25.69 -22.82 -23.08
C GLU A 50 24.84 -22.85 -24.38
N ALA A 51 25.02 -21.87 -25.28
CA ALA A 51 24.30 -21.82 -26.55
C ALA A 51 24.74 -22.92 -27.53
N ILE A 52 26.02 -23.25 -27.56
CA ILE A 52 26.58 -24.32 -28.39
C ILE A 52 26.07 -25.68 -27.92
N ASP A 53 26.15 -25.95 -26.61
CA ASP A 53 25.66 -27.20 -26.01
C ASP A 53 24.16 -27.36 -26.23
N PHE A 54 23.39 -26.28 -26.07
CA PHE A 54 21.96 -26.28 -26.36
C PHE A 54 21.67 -26.63 -27.82
N ALA A 55 22.43 -26.08 -28.78
CA ALA A 55 22.24 -26.38 -30.19
C ALA A 55 22.52 -27.85 -30.53
N HIS A 56 23.56 -28.45 -29.92
CA HIS A 56 23.80 -29.88 -30.05
C HIS A 56 22.65 -30.73 -29.46
N ARG A 57 22.06 -30.31 -28.35
CA ARG A 57 20.88 -30.98 -27.76
C ARG A 57 19.69 -30.95 -28.70
N VAL A 58 19.43 -29.83 -29.37
CA VAL A 58 18.37 -29.72 -30.39
C VAL A 58 18.65 -30.67 -31.56
N ILE A 59 19.86 -30.64 -32.13
CA ILE A 59 20.23 -31.48 -33.29
C ILE A 59 20.17 -32.98 -32.97
N THR A 60 20.52 -33.36 -31.75
CA THR A 60 20.52 -34.76 -31.32
C THR A 60 19.15 -35.26 -30.81
N GLY A 61 18.10 -34.45 -30.93
CA GLY A 61 16.73 -34.81 -30.54
C GLY A 61 16.52 -34.88 -29.02
N GLN A 62 17.33 -34.15 -28.23
CA GLN A 62 17.18 -34.07 -26.77
C GLN A 62 16.26 -32.92 -26.32
N ILE A 63 15.76 -32.10 -27.25
CA ILE A 63 14.80 -31.04 -27.00
C ILE A 63 13.54 -31.38 -27.79
N ASP A 64 12.42 -31.52 -27.10
CA ASP A 64 11.13 -31.92 -27.67
C ASP A 64 10.26 -30.69 -28.03
N VAL A 65 10.39 -29.63 -27.20
CA VAL A 65 9.67 -28.36 -27.36
C VAL A 65 10.64 -27.21 -27.23
N PHE A 66 10.54 -26.21 -28.10
CA PHE A 66 11.38 -25.01 -28.02
C PHE A 66 10.56 -23.73 -27.93
N ILE A 67 10.72 -23.02 -26.80
CA ILE A 67 10.07 -21.75 -26.50
C ILE A 67 11.01 -20.59 -26.83
N LEU A 68 10.57 -19.73 -27.75
CA LEU A 68 11.31 -18.60 -28.29
C LEU A 68 10.71 -17.28 -27.80
N MET A 69 11.40 -16.64 -26.86
CA MET A 69 10.88 -15.47 -26.14
C MET A 69 11.08 -14.15 -26.90
N THR A 70 12.17 -14.00 -27.66
CA THR A 70 12.51 -12.73 -28.32
C THR A 70 13.21 -12.93 -29.66
N GLY A 71 12.88 -12.12 -30.66
CA GLY A 71 13.55 -12.17 -31.97
C GLY A 71 15.07 -11.90 -31.91
N VAL A 72 15.50 -10.99 -31.04
CA VAL A 72 16.94 -10.70 -30.82
C VAL A 72 17.66 -11.95 -30.31
N GLY A 73 17.09 -12.63 -29.31
CA GLY A 73 17.66 -13.87 -28.81
C GLY A 73 17.75 -14.98 -29.85
N VAL A 74 16.75 -15.13 -30.74
CA VAL A 74 16.84 -16.09 -31.86
C VAL A 74 18.02 -15.78 -32.78
N ARG A 75 18.21 -14.50 -33.15
CA ARG A 75 19.33 -14.10 -34.03
C ARG A 75 20.69 -14.32 -33.38
N HIS A 76 20.83 -14.01 -32.10
CA HIS A 76 22.07 -14.23 -31.37
C HIS A 76 22.38 -15.72 -31.18
N LEU A 77 21.36 -16.54 -30.89
CA LEU A 77 21.52 -17.99 -30.84
C LEU A 77 22.07 -18.50 -32.16
N LEU A 78 21.48 -18.10 -33.29
CA LEU A 78 21.93 -18.53 -34.61
C LEU A 78 23.34 -18.06 -34.96
N ALA A 79 23.67 -16.80 -34.66
CA ALA A 79 25.01 -16.27 -34.89
C ALA A 79 26.08 -17.03 -34.11
N GLU A 80 25.75 -17.53 -32.92
CA GLU A 80 26.67 -18.36 -32.13
C GLU A 80 26.71 -19.81 -32.62
N VAL A 81 25.57 -20.38 -33.02
CA VAL A 81 25.49 -21.71 -33.65
C VAL A 81 26.32 -21.75 -34.92
N GLU A 82 26.19 -20.76 -35.81
CA GLU A 82 26.94 -20.68 -37.07
C GLU A 82 28.47 -20.69 -36.91
N ARG A 83 28.97 -20.27 -35.74
CA ARG A 83 30.42 -20.26 -35.47
C ARG A 83 30.98 -21.64 -35.14
N HIS A 84 30.15 -22.56 -34.65
CA HIS A 84 30.62 -23.80 -34.03
C HIS A 84 29.84 -25.06 -34.43
N VAL A 85 28.66 -24.91 -35.03
CA VAL A 85 27.68 -25.96 -35.33
C VAL A 85 27.10 -25.72 -36.73
N ASP A 86 26.76 -26.80 -37.43
CA ASP A 86 26.14 -26.71 -38.76
C ASP A 86 24.75 -26.05 -38.68
N ARG A 87 24.64 -24.85 -39.26
CA ARG A 87 23.41 -24.04 -39.29
C ARG A 87 22.24 -24.78 -39.93
N GLN A 88 22.48 -25.47 -41.04
CA GLN A 88 21.42 -26.12 -41.81
C GLN A 88 20.82 -27.27 -41.00
N ARG A 89 21.69 -28.09 -40.38
CA ARG A 89 21.26 -29.17 -39.47
C ARG A 89 20.48 -28.65 -38.26
N PHE A 90 20.90 -27.51 -37.70
CA PHE A 90 20.17 -26.90 -36.58
C PHE A 90 18.78 -26.41 -36.99
N LEU A 91 18.65 -25.78 -38.16
CA LEU A 91 17.36 -25.31 -38.68
C LEU A 91 16.42 -26.48 -39.02
N GLU A 92 16.94 -27.56 -39.62
CA GLU A 92 16.21 -28.80 -39.88
C GLU A 92 15.69 -29.43 -38.57
N ALA A 93 16.55 -29.50 -37.55
CA ALA A 93 16.14 -30.00 -36.23
C ALA A 93 15.06 -29.13 -35.57
N ILE A 94 15.11 -27.79 -35.73
CA ILE A 94 14.04 -26.90 -35.23
C ILE A 94 12.73 -27.13 -35.99
N SER A 95 12.76 -27.42 -37.30
CA SER A 95 11.53 -27.69 -38.07
C SER A 95 10.81 -28.97 -37.64
N ASP A 96 11.52 -29.90 -37.02
CA ASP A 96 10.99 -31.21 -36.62
C ASP A 96 10.43 -31.23 -35.18
N ILE A 97 10.57 -30.14 -34.42
CA ILE A 97 10.11 -30.04 -33.02
C ILE A 97 8.98 -29.02 -32.83
N VAL A 98 8.27 -29.11 -31.70
CA VAL A 98 7.21 -28.15 -31.36
C VAL A 98 7.83 -26.81 -30.99
N THR A 99 7.51 -25.76 -31.74
CA THR A 99 8.00 -24.40 -31.48
C THR A 99 6.89 -23.48 -30.98
N ILE A 100 7.13 -22.83 -29.83
CA ILE A 100 6.21 -21.86 -29.22
C ILE A 100 6.88 -20.49 -29.26
N VAL A 101 6.30 -19.54 -30.00
CA VAL A 101 6.83 -18.17 -30.10
C VAL A 101 6.00 -17.19 -29.28
N ARG A 102 6.65 -16.44 -28.40
CA ARG A 102 5.99 -15.50 -27.47
C ARG A 102 5.21 -14.37 -28.18
N GLY A 103 5.56 -14.03 -29.42
CA GLY A 103 4.88 -12.93 -30.13
C GLY A 103 5.43 -12.65 -31.54
N PRO A 104 5.03 -11.53 -32.19
CA PRO A 104 5.30 -11.26 -33.60
C PRO A 104 6.79 -11.14 -33.96
N LYS A 105 7.63 -10.66 -33.04
CA LYS A 105 9.06 -10.46 -33.29
C LYS A 105 9.81 -11.78 -33.51
N PRO A 106 9.77 -12.78 -32.62
CA PRO A 106 10.36 -14.09 -32.89
C PRO A 106 9.71 -14.82 -34.07
N THR A 107 8.39 -14.64 -34.30
CA THR A 107 7.72 -15.17 -35.50
C THR A 107 8.34 -14.66 -36.80
N ALA A 108 8.63 -13.36 -36.88
CA ALA A 108 9.25 -12.76 -38.07
C ALA A 108 10.64 -13.35 -38.35
N VAL A 109 11.45 -13.55 -37.29
CA VAL A 109 12.79 -14.14 -37.42
C VAL A 109 12.71 -15.58 -37.92
N LEU A 110 11.82 -16.42 -37.37
CA LEU A 110 11.65 -17.78 -37.87
C LEU A 110 11.23 -17.80 -39.34
N LYS A 111 10.32 -16.90 -39.74
CA LYS A 111 9.85 -16.80 -41.13
C LYS A 111 10.98 -16.42 -42.09
N GLU A 112 11.86 -15.48 -41.70
CA GLU A 112 13.05 -15.12 -42.48
C GLU A 112 14.00 -16.31 -42.68
N LEU A 113 14.00 -17.26 -41.74
CA LEU A 113 14.80 -18.48 -41.80
C LEU A 113 14.10 -19.63 -42.54
N GLY A 114 12.93 -19.38 -43.12
CA GLY A 114 12.12 -20.42 -43.79
C GLY A 114 11.34 -21.33 -42.83
N LEU A 115 11.31 -21.03 -41.54
CA LEU A 115 10.63 -21.82 -40.52
C LEU A 115 9.25 -21.25 -40.19
N LYS A 116 8.28 -22.12 -39.96
CA LYS A 116 6.94 -21.75 -39.48
C LYS A 116 6.79 -22.21 -38.02
N PRO A 117 6.48 -21.31 -37.07
CA PRO A 117 6.26 -21.72 -35.70
C PRO A 117 5.02 -22.62 -35.57
N THR A 118 5.09 -23.62 -34.70
CA THR A 118 3.98 -24.53 -34.40
C THR A 118 2.85 -23.79 -33.68
N HIS A 119 3.20 -23.00 -32.65
CA HIS A 119 2.27 -22.24 -31.83
C HIS A 119 2.72 -20.79 -31.68
N ARG A 120 1.76 -19.86 -31.71
CA ARG A 120 1.99 -18.43 -31.49
C ARG A 120 1.19 -17.96 -30.29
N VAL A 121 1.89 -17.43 -29.30
CA VAL A 121 1.28 -16.89 -28.08
C VAL A 121 0.52 -15.59 -28.43
N PRO A 122 -0.73 -15.43 -27.96
CA PRO A 122 -1.54 -14.25 -28.25
C PRO A 122 -1.06 -13.01 -27.48
N GLU A 123 -1.55 -11.84 -27.88
CA GLU A 123 -1.38 -10.61 -27.11
C GLU A 123 -2.03 -10.76 -25.71
N PRO A 124 -1.43 -10.21 -24.63
CA PRO A 124 -0.33 -9.24 -24.61
C PRO A 124 1.09 -9.82 -24.71
N ASN A 125 1.24 -11.09 -25.13
CA ASN A 125 2.54 -11.73 -25.35
C ASN A 125 3.35 -11.78 -24.05
N THR A 126 2.83 -12.31 -22.93
CA THR A 126 3.58 -12.47 -21.67
C THR A 126 3.99 -13.92 -21.43
N TRP A 127 4.81 -14.17 -20.41
CA TRP A 127 5.18 -15.53 -20.00
C TRP A 127 3.98 -16.31 -19.45
N ARG A 128 2.99 -15.63 -18.83
CA ARG A 128 1.74 -16.24 -18.41
C ARG A 128 0.95 -16.75 -19.61
N GLU A 129 0.99 -15.99 -20.71
CA GLU A 129 0.26 -16.37 -21.92
C GLU A 129 0.96 -17.52 -22.64
N VAL A 130 2.28 -17.69 -22.47
CA VAL A 130 2.99 -18.90 -22.90
C VAL A 130 2.42 -20.12 -22.17
N LEU A 131 2.33 -20.07 -20.83
CA LEU A 131 1.78 -21.16 -20.03
C LEU A 131 0.30 -21.42 -20.35
N SER A 132 -0.50 -20.36 -20.49
CA SER A 132 -1.91 -20.46 -20.87
C SER A 132 -2.09 -21.04 -22.27
N THR A 133 -1.19 -20.71 -23.22
CA THR A 133 -1.22 -21.29 -24.58
C THR A 133 -0.93 -22.78 -24.52
N ILE A 134 0.03 -23.21 -23.70
CA ILE A 134 0.32 -24.64 -23.46
C ILE A 134 -0.92 -25.36 -22.95
N ASP A 135 -1.60 -24.81 -21.94
CA ASP A 135 -2.78 -25.43 -21.36
C ASP A 135 -3.97 -25.43 -22.33
N ARG A 136 -4.24 -24.29 -22.98
CA ARG A 136 -5.41 -24.09 -23.84
C ARG A 136 -5.33 -24.89 -25.12
N GLU A 137 -4.15 -24.99 -25.72
CA GLU A 137 -3.94 -25.71 -26.99
C GLU A 137 -3.57 -27.18 -26.76
N GLY A 138 -3.52 -27.63 -25.50
CA GLY A 138 -3.23 -29.01 -25.15
C GLY A 138 -1.81 -29.44 -25.53
N ILE A 139 -0.85 -28.51 -25.48
CA ILE A 139 0.54 -28.80 -25.82
C ILE A 139 1.12 -29.70 -24.73
N HIS A 140 1.41 -30.95 -25.07
CA HIS A 140 1.91 -31.93 -24.12
C HIS A 140 3.37 -31.63 -23.76
N VAL A 141 3.62 -31.02 -22.59
CA VAL A 141 4.98 -30.72 -22.09
C VAL A 141 5.44 -31.64 -20.94
N ALA A 142 4.55 -32.49 -20.43
CA ALA A 142 4.86 -33.41 -19.33
C ALA A 142 5.91 -34.43 -19.77
N GLN A 143 6.93 -34.64 -18.93
CA GLN A 143 8.08 -35.52 -19.17
C GLN A 143 8.93 -35.18 -20.41
N GLN A 144 8.67 -34.03 -21.04
CA GLN A 144 9.42 -33.56 -22.20
C GLN A 144 10.55 -32.61 -21.81
N ASN A 145 11.58 -32.55 -22.64
CA ASN A 145 12.66 -31.58 -22.54
C ASN A 145 12.26 -30.31 -23.27
N VAL A 146 12.06 -29.24 -22.50
CA VAL A 146 11.63 -27.94 -23.02
C VAL A 146 12.83 -27.02 -23.07
N GLY A 147 13.25 -26.65 -24.27
CA GLY A 147 14.23 -25.60 -24.48
C GLY A 147 13.60 -24.21 -24.30
N LEU A 148 14.26 -23.32 -23.56
CA LEU A 148 13.78 -21.97 -23.31
C LEU A 148 14.85 -20.95 -23.67
N GLN A 149 14.63 -20.20 -24.76
CA GLN A 149 15.48 -19.07 -25.13
C GLN A 149 15.15 -17.86 -24.25
N GLU A 150 16.07 -17.47 -23.37
CA GLU A 150 15.87 -16.38 -22.40
C GLU A 150 16.22 -15.01 -22.97
N TYR A 151 15.66 -13.95 -22.35
CA TYR A 151 15.80 -12.56 -22.79
C TYR A 151 16.88 -11.76 -22.03
N GLY A 152 17.85 -12.45 -21.44
CA GLY A 152 19.03 -11.90 -20.74
C GLY A 152 19.02 -12.11 -19.22
N LEU A 153 17.85 -12.09 -18.57
CA LEU A 153 17.65 -12.45 -17.16
C LEU A 153 16.78 -13.72 -17.06
N PRO A 154 17.04 -14.62 -16.09
CA PRO A 154 16.21 -15.81 -15.90
C PRO A 154 14.77 -15.47 -15.52
N ASN A 155 13.80 -16.17 -16.10
CA ASN A 155 12.40 -16.05 -15.70
C ASN A 155 12.02 -17.22 -14.79
N ALA A 156 12.30 -17.08 -13.49
CA ALA A 156 12.07 -18.13 -12.51
C ALA A 156 10.59 -18.59 -12.48
N SER A 157 9.64 -17.66 -12.65
CA SER A 157 8.20 -17.96 -12.65
C SER A 157 7.77 -18.80 -13.86
N LEU A 158 8.30 -18.51 -15.04
CA LEU A 158 8.04 -19.30 -16.25
C LEU A 158 8.66 -20.69 -16.13
N VAL A 159 9.90 -20.79 -15.65
CA VAL A 159 10.58 -22.07 -15.42
C VAL A 159 9.78 -22.91 -14.43
N ALA A 160 9.47 -22.36 -13.26
CA ALA A 160 8.67 -23.05 -12.24
C ALA A 160 7.28 -23.46 -12.77
N GLY A 161 6.65 -22.62 -13.61
CA GLY A 161 5.37 -22.93 -14.23
C GLY A 161 5.44 -24.09 -15.24
N LEU A 162 6.53 -24.20 -16.01
CA LEU A 162 6.76 -25.33 -16.92
C LEU A 162 7.09 -26.61 -16.14
N GLU A 163 7.92 -26.51 -15.11
CA GLU A 163 8.27 -27.64 -14.23
C GLU A 163 7.07 -28.18 -13.47
N ALA A 164 6.17 -27.30 -13.01
CA ALA A 164 4.89 -27.68 -12.40
C ALA A 164 3.98 -28.47 -13.37
N ARG A 165 4.18 -28.32 -14.69
CA ARG A 165 3.50 -29.10 -15.74
C ARG A 165 4.27 -30.36 -16.13
N GLY A 166 5.31 -30.71 -15.37
CA GLY A 166 6.11 -31.93 -15.54
C GLY A 166 7.23 -31.82 -16.59
N ALA A 167 7.53 -30.62 -17.11
CA ALA A 167 8.60 -30.42 -18.08
C ALA A 167 9.99 -30.42 -17.43
N ARG A 168 11.02 -30.80 -18.20
CA ARG A 168 12.43 -30.59 -17.85
C ARG A 168 12.96 -29.40 -18.66
N VAL A 169 13.22 -28.28 -18.00
CA VAL A 169 13.53 -27.01 -18.69
C VAL A 169 15.04 -26.84 -18.89
N HIS A 170 15.45 -26.56 -20.12
CA HIS A 170 16.83 -26.26 -20.50
C HIS A 170 16.89 -24.81 -20.99
N THR A 171 17.42 -23.91 -20.18
CA THR A 171 17.52 -22.48 -20.53
C THR A 171 18.77 -22.19 -21.35
N VAL A 172 18.64 -21.26 -22.31
CA VAL A 172 19.77 -20.75 -23.10
C VAL A 172 19.78 -19.23 -23.08
N ARG A 173 20.88 -18.65 -22.60
CA ARG A 173 21.12 -17.21 -22.56
C ARG A 173 22.07 -16.84 -23.69
N VAL A 174 21.77 -15.78 -24.43
CA VAL A 174 22.47 -15.46 -25.69
C VAL A 174 23.07 -14.06 -25.76
N TYR A 175 22.70 -13.19 -24.82
CA TYR A 175 23.29 -11.87 -24.63
C TYR A 175 23.06 -11.42 -23.17
N LYS A 176 23.84 -10.44 -22.68
CA LYS A 176 23.57 -9.76 -21.40
C LYS A 176 23.22 -8.29 -21.63
N TRP A 177 22.40 -7.74 -20.74
CA TRP A 177 22.19 -6.30 -20.66
C TRP A 177 23.21 -5.69 -19.71
N ASP A 178 23.89 -4.64 -20.15
CA ASP A 178 24.81 -3.86 -19.31
C ASP A 178 24.44 -2.37 -19.35
N LEU A 179 25.08 -1.57 -18.50
CA LEU A 179 24.96 -0.12 -18.54
C LEU A 179 25.47 0.45 -19.90
N PRO A 180 24.97 1.63 -20.32
CA PRO A 180 25.54 2.33 -21.47
C PRO A 180 27.02 2.65 -21.25
N VAL A 181 27.75 2.89 -22.35
CA VAL A 181 29.17 3.31 -22.28
C VAL A 181 29.29 4.64 -21.53
N ASP A 182 28.41 5.57 -21.86
CA ASP A 182 28.25 6.83 -21.15
C ASP A 182 27.05 6.74 -20.21
N VAL A 183 27.32 6.73 -18.91
CA VAL A 183 26.31 6.66 -17.84
C VAL A 183 25.91 8.05 -17.35
N ALA A 184 26.62 9.12 -17.73
CA ALA A 184 26.39 10.46 -17.23
C ALA A 184 24.94 10.97 -17.44
N PRO A 185 24.27 10.72 -18.58
CA PRO A 185 22.87 11.10 -18.75
C PRO A 185 21.93 10.38 -17.77
N LEU A 186 22.20 9.10 -17.49
CA LEU A 186 21.40 8.33 -16.54
C LEU A 186 21.61 8.83 -15.12
N GLU A 187 22.85 9.14 -14.73
CA GLU A 187 23.13 9.76 -13.43
C GLU A 187 22.46 11.13 -13.27
N ALA A 188 22.43 11.95 -14.32
CA ALA A 188 21.74 13.23 -14.31
C ALA A 188 20.24 13.06 -14.05
N ASN A 189 19.59 12.09 -14.72
CA ASN A 189 18.18 11.79 -14.45
C ASN A 189 17.96 11.24 -13.05
N VAL A 190 18.85 10.41 -12.51
CA VAL A 190 18.74 9.93 -11.12
C VAL A 190 18.76 11.11 -10.15
N ARG A 191 19.71 12.05 -10.32
CA ARG A 191 19.80 13.25 -9.47
C ARG A 191 18.57 14.15 -9.63
N ALA A 192 18.12 14.38 -10.87
CA ALA A 192 16.95 15.21 -11.15
C ALA A 192 15.68 14.62 -10.52
N ILE A 193 15.45 13.31 -10.63
CA ILE A 193 14.29 12.67 -10.00
C ILE A 193 14.39 12.75 -8.47
N ALA A 194 15.57 12.45 -7.90
CA ALA A 194 15.80 12.54 -6.46
C ALA A 194 15.59 13.96 -5.91
N ALA A 195 15.86 14.99 -6.72
CA ALA A 195 15.65 16.40 -6.38
C ALA A 195 14.22 16.91 -6.64
N GLY A 196 13.30 16.07 -7.13
CA GLY A 196 11.93 16.50 -7.51
C GLY A 196 11.89 17.36 -8.79
N GLU A 197 12.92 17.25 -9.62
CA GLU A 197 13.07 18.04 -10.85
C GLU A 197 12.41 17.39 -12.08
N ILE A 198 11.75 16.25 -11.91
CA ILE A 198 11.07 15.51 -12.97
C ILE A 198 9.60 15.36 -12.59
N ASP A 199 8.72 15.52 -13.57
CA ASP A 199 7.28 15.41 -13.38
C ASP A 199 6.73 14.07 -13.93
N VAL A 200 7.38 13.51 -14.95
CA VAL A 200 6.99 12.25 -15.61
C VAL A 200 8.22 11.36 -15.83
N ALA A 201 8.14 10.09 -15.46
CA ALA A 201 9.17 9.07 -15.71
C ALA A 201 8.62 7.97 -16.63
N MET A 202 9.28 7.73 -17.77
CA MET A 202 8.85 6.79 -18.80
C MET A 202 9.78 5.60 -18.95
N PHE A 203 9.20 4.40 -18.82
CA PHE A 203 9.91 3.13 -18.94
C PHE A 203 9.43 2.34 -20.16
N THR A 204 10.35 2.02 -21.06
CA THR A 204 10.14 1.20 -22.26
C THR A 204 10.65 -0.24 -22.13
N SER A 205 11.27 -0.60 -21.00
CA SER A 205 11.76 -1.96 -20.72
C SER A 205 11.94 -2.19 -19.22
N ALA A 206 11.62 -3.40 -18.75
CA ALA A 206 11.86 -3.86 -17.38
C ALA A 206 13.31 -3.66 -16.90
N HIS A 207 14.30 -3.85 -17.79
CA HIS A 207 15.71 -3.72 -17.44
C HIS A 207 16.13 -2.29 -17.08
N GLN A 208 15.38 -1.29 -17.55
CA GLN A 208 15.66 0.11 -17.25
C GLN A 208 15.43 0.41 -15.77
N VAL A 209 14.46 -0.25 -15.15
CA VAL A 209 14.16 -0.12 -13.71
C VAL A 209 15.36 -0.60 -12.89
N VAL A 210 15.86 -1.79 -13.21
CA VAL A 210 17.02 -2.40 -12.55
C VAL A 210 18.25 -1.50 -12.67
N ASN A 211 18.54 -1.03 -13.88
CA ASN A 211 19.72 -0.20 -14.13
C ASN A 211 19.61 1.19 -13.50
N LEU A 212 18.42 1.79 -13.47
CA LEU A 212 18.17 3.05 -12.79
C LEU A 212 18.48 2.94 -11.29
N LEU A 213 17.94 1.90 -10.64
CA LEU A 213 18.17 1.64 -9.21
C LEU A 213 19.64 1.34 -8.93
N ARG A 214 20.28 0.51 -9.76
CA ARG A 214 21.73 0.20 -9.64
C ARG A 214 22.59 1.46 -9.71
N VAL A 215 22.26 2.41 -10.59
CA VAL A 215 22.98 3.68 -10.69
C VAL A 215 22.69 4.57 -9.48
N ALA A 216 21.47 4.59 -8.97
CA ALA A 216 21.13 5.33 -7.76
C ALA A 216 21.87 4.81 -6.52
N ASP A 217 22.00 3.49 -6.37
CA ASP A 217 22.77 2.89 -5.29
C ASP A 217 24.25 3.27 -5.37
N ARG A 218 24.82 3.29 -6.59
CA ARG A 218 26.20 3.77 -6.81
C ARG A 218 26.40 5.24 -6.44
N LEU A 219 25.35 6.05 -6.56
CA LEU A 219 25.34 7.47 -6.23
C LEU A 219 24.92 7.74 -4.78
N GLU A 220 24.62 6.71 -3.99
CA GLU A 220 24.06 6.82 -2.63
C GLU A 220 22.72 7.59 -2.58
N LEU A 221 21.98 7.58 -3.70
CA LEU A 221 20.68 8.26 -3.85
C LEU A 221 19.51 7.27 -3.89
N GLY A 222 19.69 6.02 -3.49
CA GLY A 222 18.67 4.98 -3.59
C GLY A 222 17.34 5.33 -2.90
N ALA A 223 17.39 5.88 -1.68
CA ALA A 223 16.20 6.31 -0.95
C ALA A 223 15.55 7.55 -1.60
N ALA A 224 16.36 8.60 -1.84
CA ALA A 224 15.88 9.84 -2.45
C ALA A 224 15.28 9.63 -3.86
N LEU A 225 15.85 8.72 -4.66
CA LEU A 225 15.27 8.35 -5.96
C LEU A 225 13.89 7.71 -5.79
N ARG A 226 13.71 6.81 -4.80
CA ARG A 226 12.42 6.16 -4.56
C ARG A 226 11.36 7.17 -4.12
N ASP A 227 11.73 8.10 -3.25
CA ASP A 227 10.85 9.19 -2.83
C ASP A 227 10.48 10.10 -4.01
N GLY A 228 11.46 10.46 -4.83
CA GLY A 228 11.25 11.22 -6.07
C GLY A 228 10.31 10.49 -7.03
N LEU A 229 10.55 9.20 -7.28
CA LEU A 229 9.71 8.36 -8.13
C LEU A 229 8.28 8.20 -7.60
N ALA A 230 8.07 8.25 -6.28
CA ALA A 230 6.73 8.24 -5.71
C ALA A 230 5.95 9.53 -6.02
N ALA A 231 6.65 10.65 -6.19
CA ALA A 231 6.10 11.95 -6.51
C ALA A 231 5.94 12.22 -8.03
N VAL A 232 6.57 11.43 -8.92
CA VAL A 232 6.42 11.59 -10.38
C VAL A 232 5.31 10.72 -10.95
N MET A 233 4.77 11.09 -12.12
CA MET A 233 3.95 10.17 -12.91
C MET A 233 4.83 9.10 -13.56
N ILE A 234 4.62 7.82 -13.23
CA ILE A 234 5.31 6.69 -13.83
C ILE A 234 4.46 6.11 -14.96
N ALA A 235 4.99 6.20 -16.18
CA ALA A 235 4.39 5.63 -17.38
C ALA A 235 5.21 4.43 -17.87
N SER A 236 4.56 3.28 -17.97
CA SER A 236 5.17 2.03 -18.44
C SER A 236 4.68 1.71 -19.84
N ILE A 237 5.56 1.25 -20.73
CA ILE A 237 5.17 0.89 -22.11
C ILE A 237 4.23 -0.31 -22.19
N GLY A 238 4.18 -1.17 -21.17
CA GLY A 238 3.35 -2.37 -21.21
C GLY A 238 3.56 -3.34 -20.06
N PRO A 239 2.80 -4.46 -20.03
CA PRO A 239 2.63 -5.31 -18.85
C PRO A 239 3.94 -5.85 -18.25
N THR A 240 4.91 -6.25 -19.08
CA THR A 240 6.19 -6.77 -18.60
C THR A 240 7.02 -5.71 -17.87
N THR A 241 6.99 -4.46 -18.34
CA THR A 241 7.71 -3.37 -17.68
C THR A 241 6.98 -2.96 -16.40
N SER A 242 5.65 -2.97 -16.42
CA SER A 242 4.83 -2.64 -15.25
C SER A 242 4.97 -3.65 -14.12
N GLU A 243 5.09 -4.93 -14.46
CA GLU A 243 5.38 -5.99 -13.50
C GLU A 243 6.73 -5.75 -12.80
N ALA A 244 7.79 -5.47 -13.57
CA ALA A 244 9.10 -5.16 -13.00
C ALA A 244 9.07 -3.91 -12.10
N LEU A 245 8.38 -2.85 -12.50
CA LEU A 245 8.21 -1.66 -11.65
C LEU A 245 7.58 -2.01 -10.29
N ARG A 246 6.52 -2.84 -10.30
CA ARG A 246 5.84 -3.29 -9.07
C ARG A 246 6.71 -4.18 -8.20
N GLU A 247 7.51 -5.07 -8.78
CA GLU A 247 8.48 -5.91 -8.04
C GLU A 247 9.49 -5.06 -7.26
N PHE A 248 9.85 -3.89 -7.78
CA PHE A 248 10.73 -2.93 -7.09
C PHE A 248 9.99 -1.94 -6.16
N GLY A 249 8.69 -2.13 -5.94
CA GLY A 249 7.86 -1.29 -5.07
C GLY A 249 7.42 0.03 -5.71
N LEU A 250 7.52 0.17 -7.04
CA LEU A 250 7.13 1.38 -7.77
C LEU A 250 5.72 1.23 -8.33
N HIS A 251 4.89 2.26 -8.13
CA HIS A 251 3.55 2.32 -8.69
C HIS A 251 3.58 2.67 -10.18
N VAL A 252 2.61 2.16 -10.95
CA VAL A 252 2.48 2.46 -12.39
C VAL A 252 1.18 3.24 -12.58
N ASP A 253 1.29 4.53 -12.89
CA ASP A 253 0.13 5.41 -13.08
C ASP A 253 -0.50 5.24 -14.47
N LEU A 254 0.31 4.85 -15.45
CA LEU A 254 -0.15 4.70 -16.84
C LEU A 254 0.52 3.51 -17.52
N GLU A 255 -0.30 2.69 -18.16
CA GLU A 255 0.11 1.68 -19.13
C GLU A 255 -0.76 1.84 -20.39
N PRO A 256 -0.19 2.06 -21.59
CA PRO A 256 -0.97 2.19 -22.81
C PRO A 256 -1.51 0.83 -23.24
N GLU A 257 -2.70 0.81 -23.84
CA GLU A 257 -3.34 -0.40 -24.38
C GLU A 257 -2.45 -1.15 -25.38
N HIS A 258 -1.66 -0.40 -26.16
CA HIS A 258 -0.71 -0.97 -27.09
C HIS A 258 0.74 -0.57 -26.74
N PRO A 259 1.67 -1.53 -26.64
CA PRO A 259 3.04 -1.28 -26.20
C PRO A 259 3.92 -0.69 -27.30
N LYS A 260 3.54 0.51 -27.75
CA LYS A 260 4.23 1.28 -28.77
C LYS A 260 4.68 2.61 -28.16
N MET A 261 5.91 3.00 -28.46
CA MET A 261 6.53 4.24 -27.95
C MET A 261 5.65 5.47 -28.19
N GLY A 262 5.11 5.65 -29.40
CA GLY A 262 4.22 6.78 -29.69
C GLY A 262 2.91 6.76 -28.92
N GLN A 263 2.38 5.57 -28.60
CA GLN A 263 1.16 5.44 -27.78
C GLN A 263 1.46 5.72 -26.30
N LEU A 264 2.61 5.28 -25.80
CA LEU A 264 3.09 5.64 -24.46
C LEU A 264 3.18 7.15 -24.31
N VAL A 265 3.88 7.84 -25.23
CA VAL A 265 4.04 9.29 -25.15
C VAL A 265 2.70 10.01 -25.29
N ALA A 266 1.85 9.62 -26.24
CA ALA A 266 0.55 10.25 -26.43
C ALA A 266 -0.40 10.03 -25.23
N ALA A 267 -0.40 8.83 -24.65
CA ALA A 267 -1.21 8.53 -23.47
C ALA A 267 -0.70 9.29 -22.24
N ALA A 268 0.61 9.37 -22.06
CA ALA A 268 1.21 10.16 -20.99
C ALA A 268 0.91 11.65 -21.16
N ALA A 269 1.02 12.19 -22.37
CA ALA A 269 0.70 13.59 -22.66
C ALA A 269 -0.75 13.95 -22.29
N ARG A 270 -1.70 13.02 -22.49
CA ARG A 270 -3.11 13.23 -22.13
C ARG A 270 -3.35 13.25 -20.61
N GLY A 271 -2.66 12.38 -19.86
CA GLY A 271 -2.87 12.23 -18.40
C GLY A 271 -1.93 13.06 -17.52
N ALA A 272 -0.79 13.50 -18.05
CA ALA A 272 0.29 14.06 -17.25
C ALA A 272 -0.08 15.36 -16.55
N ALA A 273 -0.83 16.27 -17.18
CA ALA A 273 -1.19 17.54 -16.55
C ALA A 273 -2.13 17.38 -15.34
N GLU A 274 -3.02 16.38 -15.34
CA GLU A 274 -3.93 16.13 -14.23
C GLU A 274 -3.25 15.33 -13.11
N LEU A 275 -2.51 14.28 -13.47
CA LEU A 275 -1.75 13.47 -12.51
C LEU A 275 -0.58 14.25 -11.89
N ALA A 276 0.14 15.07 -12.67
CA ALA A 276 1.16 15.96 -12.12
C ALA A 276 0.54 17.05 -11.24
N ARG A 277 -0.70 17.51 -11.50
CA ARG A 277 -1.40 18.41 -10.55
C ARG A 277 -1.81 17.70 -9.26
N GLN A 278 -2.18 16.42 -9.32
CA GLN A 278 -2.47 15.63 -8.12
C GLN A 278 -1.21 15.33 -7.30
N LYS A 279 -0.07 15.09 -7.95
CA LYS A 279 1.21 14.77 -7.30
C LYS A 279 2.09 15.99 -6.94
N ASN A 280 1.93 17.12 -7.66
CA ASN A 280 2.50 18.43 -7.31
C ASN A 280 1.58 19.27 -6.41
N GLN A 281 0.51 18.68 -5.85
CA GLN A 281 -0.13 19.32 -4.71
C GLN A 281 0.91 19.43 -3.58
N PRO A 282 1.05 20.59 -2.92
CA PRO A 282 1.84 20.66 -1.69
C PRO A 282 1.39 19.53 -0.78
N ARG A 283 2.34 18.80 -0.17
CA ARG A 283 2.01 17.65 0.69
C ARG A 283 0.84 18.03 1.59
N ILE A 284 -0.24 17.25 1.54
CA ILE A 284 -1.48 17.51 2.29
C ILE A 284 -1.13 17.80 3.76
N VAL A 285 -0.18 17.04 4.29
CA VAL A 285 0.47 17.23 5.58
C VAL A 285 1.96 17.56 5.37
N PRO A 286 2.47 18.69 5.87
CA PRO A 286 3.89 19.02 5.84
C PRO A 286 4.78 17.96 6.51
N ALA A 287 6.01 17.80 6.00
CA ALA A 287 6.95 16.78 6.49
C ALA A 287 7.49 17.05 7.90
N ASP A 288 7.44 18.30 8.34
CA ASP A 288 8.00 18.79 9.60
C ASP A 288 7.08 18.55 10.80
N VAL A 289 5.83 18.11 10.60
CA VAL A 289 4.84 17.88 11.67
C VAL A 289 5.34 16.96 12.77
N ALA A 290 6.24 16.01 12.45
CA ALA A 290 6.84 15.09 13.40
C ALA A 290 8.38 15.09 13.38
N ALA A 291 9.02 16.07 12.73
CA ALA A 291 10.47 16.04 12.49
C ALA A 291 11.31 16.04 13.78
N ASP A 292 10.80 16.64 14.86
CA ASP A 292 11.50 16.75 16.14
C ASP A 292 11.20 15.60 17.12
N ILE A 293 10.40 14.61 16.71
CA ILE A 293 10.00 13.49 17.58
C ILE A 293 10.97 12.32 17.40
N ASP A 294 11.83 12.11 18.39
CA ASP A 294 12.67 10.92 18.46
C ASP A 294 11.89 9.73 19.03
N ALA A 295 11.39 8.86 18.15
CA ALA A 295 10.69 7.64 18.54
C ALA A 295 11.56 6.66 19.35
N SER A 296 12.90 6.73 19.23
CA SER A 296 13.80 5.86 20.01
C SER A 296 13.81 6.24 21.50
N ALA A 297 13.51 7.49 21.83
CA ALA A 297 13.35 7.96 23.20
C ALA A 297 12.08 7.39 23.89
N LEU A 298 11.16 6.80 23.12
CA LEU A 298 9.98 6.10 23.62
C LEU A 298 10.22 4.60 23.88
N ALA A 299 11.46 4.12 23.77
CA ALA A 299 11.79 2.74 24.09
C ALA A 299 11.63 2.46 25.60
N GLY A 300 11.13 1.28 25.96
CA GLY A 300 10.91 0.92 27.36
C GLY A 300 10.40 -0.51 27.56
N PRO A 301 10.05 -0.89 28.81
CA PRO A 301 9.67 -2.27 29.13
C PRO A 301 8.44 -2.80 28.35
N TRP A 302 7.57 -1.90 27.88
CA TRP A 302 6.42 -2.21 27.01
C TRP A 302 6.83 -2.76 25.64
N ASP A 303 8.05 -2.49 25.16
CA ASP A 303 8.48 -2.93 23.83
C ASP A 303 8.51 -4.45 23.73
N GLU A 304 8.88 -5.14 24.80
CA GLU A 304 8.89 -6.60 24.83
C GLU A 304 7.52 -7.21 25.11
N GLY A 305 6.50 -6.37 25.34
CA GLY A 305 5.13 -6.77 25.60
C GLY A 305 4.42 -7.38 24.38
N PRO A 306 3.39 -8.20 24.61
CA PRO A 306 2.70 -8.93 23.54
C PRO A 306 2.03 -8.00 22.53
N PHE A 307 1.51 -6.84 22.97
CA PHE A 307 0.90 -5.84 22.09
C PHE A 307 1.91 -5.26 21.10
N MET A 308 3.07 -4.77 21.58
CA MET A 308 4.09 -4.16 20.73
C MET A 308 4.73 -5.19 19.79
N LYS A 309 4.93 -6.44 20.25
CA LYS A 309 5.34 -7.56 19.40
C LYS A 309 4.33 -7.83 18.29
N ALA A 310 3.03 -7.86 18.59
CA ALA A 310 1.99 -8.03 17.58
C ALA A 310 1.97 -6.87 16.58
N CYS A 311 2.11 -5.62 17.01
CA CYS A 311 2.24 -4.47 16.10
C CYS A 311 3.39 -4.64 15.10
N ARG A 312 4.53 -5.17 15.55
CA ARG A 312 5.70 -5.46 14.71
C ARG A 312 5.67 -6.83 14.03
N ARG A 313 4.56 -7.57 14.16
CA ARG A 313 4.39 -8.95 13.63
C ARG A 313 5.49 -9.91 14.10
N GLN A 314 5.97 -9.70 15.33
CA GLN A 314 6.93 -10.57 15.99
C GLN A 314 6.18 -11.69 16.73
N PRO A 315 6.77 -12.90 16.83
CA PRO A 315 6.23 -13.95 17.69
C PRO A 315 6.06 -13.47 19.13
N SER A 316 5.00 -13.94 19.78
CA SER A 316 4.65 -13.64 21.16
C SER A 316 4.07 -14.91 21.79
N ASP A 317 4.25 -15.08 23.10
CA ASP A 317 3.77 -16.25 23.85
C ASP A 317 2.25 -16.34 23.88
N ARG A 318 1.55 -15.23 23.60
CA ARG A 318 0.09 -15.20 23.45
C ARG A 318 -0.37 -14.06 22.56
N THR A 319 -1.63 -14.14 22.13
CA THR A 319 -2.31 -13.04 21.43
C THR A 319 -2.62 -11.92 22.44
N PRO A 320 -2.19 -10.67 22.20
CA PRO A 320 -2.56 -9.55 23.04
C PRO A 320 -4.04 -9.18 22.85
N ILE A 321 -4.67 -8.69 23.92
CA ILE A 321 -6.03 -8.17 23.90
C ILE A 321 -6.15 -6.82 24.59
N TRP A 322 -6.86 -5.91 23.93
CA TRP A 322 -7.45 -4.71 24.53
C TRP A 322 -8.82 -4.48 23.89
N LEU A 323 -9.62 -3.57 24.43
CA LEU A 323 -11.00 -3.41 23.98
C LEU A 323 -11.34 -1.95 23.68
N MET A 324 -11.91 -1.70 22.50
CA MET A 324 -12.49 -0.40 22.20
C MET A 324 -13.57 -0.03 23.23
N ARG A 325 -13.53 1.20 23.75
CA ARG A 325 -14.34 1.63 24.90
C ARG A 325 -14.13 0.77 26.16
N GLN A 326 -12.89 0.35 26.44
CA GLN A 326 -12.53 -0.38 27.66
C GLN A 326 -12.96 0.34 28.93
N ALA A 327 -12.85 1.67 28.99
CA ALA A 327 -13.52 2.47 30.00
C ALA A 327 -14.83 3.03 29.44
N GLY A 328 -15.96 2.72 30.09
CA GLY A 328 -17.24 3.21 29.60
C GLY A 328 -18.42 2.87 30.50
N ARG A 329 -19.61 3.26 30.02
CA ARG A 329 -20.88 3.20 30.78
C ARG A 329 -21.27 1.84 31.34
N TYR A 330 -20.64 0.76 30.86
CA TYR A 330 -20.87 -0.60 31.35
C TYR A 330 -20.21 -0.83 32.73
N MET A 331 -19.19 -0.04 33.10
CA MET A 331 -18.50 -0.13 34.40
C MET A 331 -19.13 0.79 35.46
N SER A 332 -19.25 0.31 36.70
CA SER A 332 -19.76 1.09 37.84
C SER A 332 -18.83 2.24 38.21
N GLU A 333 -17.51 2.00 38.16
CA GLU A 333 -16.48 2.99 38.48
C GLU A 333 -16.56 4.20 37.54
N TYR A 334 -16.70 3.91 36.24
CA TYR A 334 -16.92 4.94 35.23
C TYR A 334 -18.19 5.76 35.48
N ARG A 335 -19.31 5.08 35.80
CA ARG A 335 -20.58 5.77 36.10
C ARG A 335 -20.44 6.67 37.33
N ALA A 336 -19.77 6.21 38.38
CA ALA A 336 -19.56 6.99 39.60
C ALA A 336 -18.76 8.29 39.35
N VAL A 337 -17.84 8.31 38.37
CA VAL A 337 -17.15 9.53 37.94
C VAL A 337 -18.09 10.41 37.10
N ARG A 338 -18.80 9.82 36.13
CA ARG A 338 -19.73 10.54 35.24
C ARG A 338 -20.95 11.13 35.92
N ASP A 339 -21.34 10.62 37.09
CA ASP A 339 -22.44 11.20 37.88
C ASP A 339 -22.05 12.55 38.52
N LYS A 340 -20.74 12.88 38.54
CA LYS A 340 -20.21 14.10 39.16
C LYS A 340 -19.82 15.18 38.16
N VAL A 341 -19.55 14.82 36.90
CA VAL A 341 -19.08 15.71 35.85
C VAL A 341 -19.70 15.36 34.50
N SER A 342 -19.92 16.36 33.64
CA SER A 342 -20.37 16.11 32.27
C SER A 342 -19.31 15.34 31.47
N PHE A 343 -19.69 14.84 30.28
CA PHE A 343 -18.73 14.10 29.44
C PHE A 343 -17.54 14.95 29.01
N LEU A 344 -17.81 16.19 28.59
CA LEU A 344 -16.78 17.07 28.07
C LEU A 344 -15.87 17.55 29.19
N GLU A 345 -16.42 17.85 30.37
CA GLU A 345 -15.63 18.13 31.57
C GLU A 345 -14.73 16.95 31.96
N LEU A 346 -15.22 15.71 31.88
CA LEU A 346 -14.40 14.54 32.10
C LEU A 346 -13.24 14.48 31.09
N CYS A 347 -13.53 14.61 29.78
CA CYS A 347 -12.49 14.56 28.73
C CYS A 347 -11.46 15.70 28.85
N LYS A 348 -11.87 16.86 29.35
CA LYS A 348 -11.00 18.04 29.57
C LYS A 348 -10.30 18.03 30.93
N ASN A 349 -10.51 17.01 31.76
CA ASN A 349 -9.84 16.82 33.05
C ASN A 349 -8.84 15.64 32.94
N PRO A 350 -7.53 15.92 32.82
CA PRO A 350 -6.51 14.89 32.62
C PRO A 350 -6.41 13.88 33.75
N GLU A 351 -6.56 14.32 35.00
CA GLU A 351 -6.46 13.47 36.19
C GLU A 351 -7.61 12.47 36.24
N LEU A 352 -8.85 12.93 36.05
CA LEU A 352 -10.04 12.07 36.03
C LEU A 352 -10.05 11.14 34.81
N SER A 353 -9.62 11.63 33.64
CA SER A 353 -9.51 10.80 32.43
C SER A 353 -8.50 9.68 32.61
N ALA A 354 -7.34 9.98 33.23
CA ALA A 354 -6.34 8.97 33.57
C ALA A 354 -6.85 8.00 34.63
N GLU A 355 -7.47 8.48 35.71
CA GLU A 355 -8.03 7.63 36.79
C GLU A 355 -9.02 6.60 36.23
N VAL A 356 -9.95 7.05 35.39
CA VAL A 356 -10.93 6.19 34.71
C VAL A 356 -10.24 5.12 33.87
N MET A 357 -9.17 5.48 33.15
CA MET A 357 -8.46 4.55 32.29
C MET A 357 -7.61 3.55 33.06
N VAL A 358 -6.83 4.00 34.05
CA VAL A 358 -6.02 3.16 34.93
C VAL A 358 -6.91 2.12 35.62
N THR A 359 -8.03 2.58 36.20
CA THR A 359 -9.00 1.69 36.86
C THR A 359 -9.54 0.61 35.89
N ALA A 360 -9.82 0.98 34.65
CA ALA A 360 -10.30 0.02 33.65
C ALA A 360 -9.22 -1.00 33.26
N VAL A 361 -7.97 -0.56 33.07
CA VAL A 361 -6.84 -1.43 32.74
C VAL A 361 -6.60 -2.44 33.86
N ASP A 362 -6.54 -1.99 35.12
CA ASP A 362 -6.29 -2.85 36.27
C ASP A 362 -7.41 -3.87 36.47
N LYS A 363 -8.67 -3.45 36.29
CA LYS A 363 -9.84 -4.31 36.47
C LYS A 363 -10.01 -5.36 35.37
N LEU A 364 -9.57 -5.05 34.15
CA LEU A 364 -9.72 -5.94 32.99
C LEU A 364 -8.48 -6.81 32.76
N GLY A 365 -7.28 -6.35 33.12
CA GLY A 365 -6.02 -7.06 32.86
C GLY A 365 -5.67 -7.15 31.37
N VAL A 366 -5.94 -6.08 30.61
CA VAL A 366 -5.66 -5.95 29.18
C VAL A 366 -4.18 -5.65 28.88
N ASP A 367 -3.76 -5.84 27.63
CA ASP A 367 -2.38 -5.71 27.16
C ASP A 367 -2.01 -4.34 26.62
N ALA A 368 -2.95 -3.42 26.55
CA ALA A 368 -2.72 -2.02 26.15
C ALA A 368 -3.80 -1.12 26.74
N ALA A 369 -3.48 0.16 26.91
CA ALA A 369 -4.37 1.18 27.44
C ALA A 369 -4.62 2.28 26.40
N ILE A 370 -5.81 2.36 25.81
CA ILE A 370 -6.19 3.52 24.99
C ILE A 370 -6.57 4.69 25.90
N ILE A 371 -6.08 5.90 25.65
CA ILE A 371 -6.43 7.06 26.48
C ILE A 371 -7.95 7.30 26.50
N PHE A 372 -8.48 7.83 27.60
CA PHE A 372 -9.87 8.26 27.66
C PHE A 372 -9.99 9.67 27.10
N SER A 373 -10.65 9.80 25.94
CA SER A 373 -10.97 11.10 25.32
C SER A 373 -12.14 10.92 24.35
N ASP A 374 -12.49 11.97 23.60
CA ASP A 374 -13.44 11.93 22.49
C ASP A 374 -12.76 12.37 21.18
N LEU A 375 -13.35 12.02 20.03
CA LEU A 375 -12.83 12.38 18.72
C LEU A 375 -13.01 13.88 18.41
N LEU A 376 -14.07 14.50 18.93
CA LEU A 376 -14.58 15.79 18.48
C LEU A 376 -13.97 17.05 19.13
N PRO A 377 -13.35 17.04 20.32
CA PRO A 377 -12.75 18.24 20.90
C PRO A 377 -11.73 18.94 19.97
N ILE A 378 -11.09 18.21 19.04
CA ILE A 378 -10.21 18.79 18.02
C ILE A 378 -10.92 19.85 17.14
N LEU A 379 -12.24 19.79 17.02
CA LEU A 379 -13.04 20.70 16.19
C LEU A 379 -13.29 22.07 16.86
N GLU A 380 -13.24 22.15 18.19
CA GLU A 380 -13.45 23.40 18.93
C GLU A 380 -12.41 24.48 18.56
N PRO A 381 -11.08 24.23 18.63
CA PRO A 381 -10.08 25.23 18.21
C PRO A 381 -10.11 25.52 16.70
N MET A 382 -10.72 24.64 15.91
CA MET A 382 -10.96 24.85 14.48
C MET A 382 -12.23 25.70 14.21
N GLY A 383 -12.89 26.21 15.25
CA GLY A 383 -14.00 27.16 15.15
C GLY A 383 -15.40 26.56 15.17
N LEU A 384 -15.55 25.27 15.52
CA LEU A 384 -16.87 24.63 15.64
C LEU A 384 -17.38 24.66 17.09
N GLU A 385 -18.69 24.86 17.24
CA GLU A 385 -19.39 24.96 18.51
C GLU A 385 -19.94 23.59 18.90
N LEU A 386 -19.16 22.84 19.69
CA LEU A 386 -19.45 21.47 20.10
C LEU A 386 -20.16 21.42 21.46
N GLU A 387 -21.27 20.69 21.52
CA GLU A 387 -21.98 20.34 22.75
C GLU A 387 -22.25 18.83 22.81
N PHE A 388 -22.25 18.25 24.01
CA PHE A 388 -22.72 16.87 24.23
C PHE A 388 -24.03 16.87 25.02
N THR A 389 -25.15 16.76 24.32
CA THR A 389 -26.47 16.73 24.94
C THR A 389 -26.78 15.31 25.46
N PRO A 390 -27.31 15.16 26.69
CA PRO A 390 -27.71 13.86 27.23
C PRO A 390 -28.73 13.16 26.32
N GLY A 391 -28.38 11.96 25.82
CA GLY A 391 -29.28 11.13 25.01
C GLY A 391 -29.16 11.36 23.49
N ASP A 392 -28.88 12.58 23.05
CA ASP A 392 -28.85 12.95 21.63
C ASP A 392 -27.44 12.88 21.00
N GLY A 393 -26.40 12.74 21.81
CA GLY A 393 -25.02 12.64 21.34
C GLY A 393 -24.39 14.01 21.09
N PRO A 394 -23.29 14.09 20.30
CA PRO A 394 -22.66 15.35 19.99
C PRO A 394 -23.50 16.19 19.02
N VAL A 395 -23.60 17.48 19.31
CA VAL A 395 -24.25 18.49 18.48
C VAL A 395 -23.22 19.55 18.12
N ILE A 396 -23.14 19.90 16.83
CA ILE A 396 -22.37 21.04 16.33
C ILE A 396 -23.35 22.10 15.87
N HIS A 397 -23.39 23.23 16.59
CA HIS A 397 -24.39 24.28 16.41
C HIS A 397 -24.20 25.10 15.13
N ASN A 398 -22.98 25.11 14.60
CA ASN A 398 -22.58 25.90 13.43
C ASN A 398 -22.01 25.04 12.28
N PRO A 399 -22.75 24.03 11.76
CA PRO A 399 -22.23 23.03 10.82
C PRO A 399 -21.81 23.62 9.47
N LEU A 400 -20.85 22.96 8.81
CA LEU A 400 -20.30 23.36 7.51
C LEU A 400 -21.17 22.82 6.36
N ARG A 401 -22.14 23.58 5.84
CA ARG A 401 -23.09 23.15 4.80
C ARG A 401 -22.72 23.64 3.40
N GLU A 402 -22.04 24.77 3.32
CA GLU A 402 -21.75 25.47 2.06
C GLU A 402 -20.28 25.91 1.99
N SER A 403 -19.83 26.27 0.80
CA SER A 403 -18.43 26.67 0.54
C SER A 403 -18.01 27.87 1.37
N ALA A 404 -18.91 28.83 1.58
CA ALA A 404 -18.66 30.01 2.43
C ALA A 404 -18.41 29.63 3.90
N ASP A 405 -18.96 28.50 4.36
CA ASP A 405 -18.73 28.04 5.73
C ASP A 405 -17.28 27.60 5.97
N VAL A 406 -16.57 27.21 4.89
CA VAL A 406 -15.16 26.83 4.97
C VAL A 406 -14.31 28.03 5.40
N GLU A 407 -14.71 29.26 5.13
CA GLU A 407 -13.95 30.45 5.52
C GLU A 407 -13.82 30.59 7.04
N ARG A 408 -14.84 30.19 7.81
CA ARG A 408 -14.79 30.21 9.29
C ARG A 408 -14.08 29.01 9.92
N PHE A 409 -13.84 27.94 9.17
CA PHE A 409 -13.21 26.72 9.68
C PHE A 409 -11.68 26.90 9.76
N ARG A 410 -11.12 27.01 10.95
CA ARG A 410 -9.72 27.46 11.15
C ARG A 410 -8.72 26.31 11.00
N GLU A 411 -7.50 26.67 10.61
CA GLU A 411 -6.34 25.77 10.70
C GLU A 411 -5.99 25.55 12.18
N LEU A 412 -5.58 24.32 12.54
CA LEU A 412 -5.03 24.05 13.87
C LEU A 412 -3.51 24.27 13.86
N ASP A 413 -3.08 25.48 14.20
CA ASP A 413 -1.66 25.87 14.16
C ASP A 413 -0.82 25.26 15.29
N SER A 414 -1.43 24.99 16.43
CA SER A 414 -0.79 24.41 17.62
C SER A 414 -1.76 23.45 18.32
N VAL A 415 -1.20 22.45 19.01
CA VAL A 415 -1.97 21.52 19.87
C VAL A 415 -2.22 22.07 21.27
N GLU A 416 -1.70 23.26 21.60
CA GLU A 416 -1.87 23.91 22.92
C GLU A 416 -3.33 23.99 23.40
N PRO A 417 -4.34 24.34 22.57
CA PRO A 417 -5.75 24.31 23.01
C PRO A 417 -6.26 22.91 23.39
N LEU A 418 -5.52 21.87 23.02
CA LEU A 418 -5.82 20.46 23.27
C LEU A 418 -4.81 19.82 24.24
N ASP A 419 -4.02 20.62 24.98
CA ASP A 419 -2.98 20.11 25.89
C ASP A 419 -3.54 19.16 26.95
N PHE A 420 -4.81 19.30 27.35
CA PHE A 420 -5.48 18.37 28.25
C PHE A 420 -5.43 16.91 27.77
N VAL A 421 -5.37 16.67 26.46
CA VAL A 421 -5.20 15.32 25.90
C VAL A 421 -3.76 14.85 26.10
N MET A 422 -2.78 15.72 25.88
CA MET A 422 -1.37 15.41 26.05
C MET A 422 -1.05 15.14 27.53
N GLN A 423 -1.65 15.89 28.45
CA GLN A 423 -1.58 15.60 29.87
C GLN A 423 -2.28 14.28 30.23
N THR A 424 -3.43 13.97 29.61
CA THR A 424 -4.09 12.66 29.79
C THR A 424 -3.17 11.50 29.39
N VAL A 425 -2.43 11.62 28.27
CA VAL A 425 -1.42 10.64 27.85
C VAL A 425 -0.36 10.46 28.94
N LYS A 426 0.23 11.57 29.42
CA LYS A 426 1.27 11.54 30.46
C LYS A 426 0.78 10.92 31.77
N HIS A 427 -0.39 11.34 32.25
CA HIS A 427 -0.98 10.83 33.49
C HIS A 427 -1.37 9.36 33.38
N THR A 428 -1.98 8.94 32.26
CA THR A 428 -2.30 7.53 32.02
C THR A 428 -1.01 6.71 32.01
N ARG A 429 0.02 7.17 31.29
CA ARG A 429 1.32 6.50 31.23
C ARG A 429 1.95 6.36 32.62
N ALA A 430 1.90 7.39 33.45
CA ALA A 430 2.42 7.34 34.81
C ALA A 430 1.61 6.41 35.74
N GLY A 431 0.31 6.26 35.49
CA GLY A 431 -0.60 5.48 36.33
C GLY A 431 -0.69 3.99 36.01
N ILE A 432 -0.30 3.54 34.81
CA ILE A 432 -0.36 2.13 34.41
C ILE A 432 1.03 1.45 34.43
N ALA A 433 1.04 0.13 34.62
CA ALA A 433 2.27 -0.68 34.66
C ALA A 433 3.18 -0.43 33.44
N SER A 434 4.51 -0.35 33.68
CA SER A 434 5.51 -0.01 32.65
C SER A 434 5.61 -1.02 31.51
N SER A 435 5.02 -2.20 31.62
CA SER A 435 4.94 -3.20 30.55
C SER A 435 3.72 -3.03 29.63
N ILE A 436 2.72 -2.24 30.02
CA ILE A 436 1.49 -2.04 29.23
C ILE A 436 1.63 -0.75 28.44
N PRO A 437 1.61 -0.74 27.10
CA PRO A 437 1.69 0.49 26.30
C PRO A 437 0.40 1.32 26.35
N VAL A 438 0.54 2.64 26.16
CA VAL A 438 -0.53 3.62 25.99
C VAL A 438 -0.78 3.85 24.49
N ILE A 439 -2.04 3.76 24.08
CA ILE A 439 -2.51 4.03 22.74
C ILE A 439 -3.14 5.44 22.73
N GLY A 440 -2.53 6.35 21.98
CA GLY A 440 -3.15 7.62 21.60
C GLY A 440 -4.15 7.41 20.45
N PHE A 441 -5.04 8.37 20.19
CA PHE A 441 -5.95 8.23 19.05
C PHE A 441 -6.49 9.55 18.49
N SER A 442 -7.05 9.46 17.29
CA SER A 442 -7.82 10.54 16.66
C SER A 442 -8.89 9.98 15.72
N GLY A 443 -9.84 10.83 15.35
CA GLY A 443 -10.78 10.55 14.26
C GLY A 443 -10.10 10.78 12.91
N ALA A 444 -10.41 9.93 11.94
CA ALA A 444 -9.98 10.17 10.56
C ALA A 444 -10.68 11.41 9.97
N PRO A 445 -10.05 12.09 9.00
CA PRO A 445 -10.61 13.30 8.39
C PRO A 445 -12.04 13.13 7.86
N PHE A 446 -12.37 12.00 7.23
CA PHE A 446 -13.73 11.78 6.71
C PHE A 446 -14.76 11.73 7.84
N THR A 447 -14.44 11.02 8.92
CA THR A 447 -15.30 10.92 10.10
C THR A 447 -15.48 12.27 10.79
N LEU A 448 -14.41 13.04 10.97
CA LEU A 448 -14.46 14.38 11.57
C LEU A 448 -15.23 15.38 10.69
N ALA A 449 -14.98 15.37 9.38
CA ALA A 449 -15.72 16.17 8.40
C ALA A 449 -17.21 15.83 8.43
N SER A 450 -17.55 14.54 8.53
CA SER A 450 -18.94 14.09 8.62
C SER A 450 -19.65 14.71 9.83
N TYR A 451 -19.02 14.71 11.01
CA TYR A 451 -19.59 15.40 12.17
C TYR A 451 -19.74 16.90 11.92
N ALA A 452 -18.66 17.55 11.47
CA ALA A 452 -18.61 18.99 11.19
C ALA A 452 -19.69 19.45 10.18
N ILE A 453 -19.99 18.62 9.19
CA ILE A 453 -20.93 18.93 8.11
C ILE A 453 -22.36 18.53 8.50
N GLU A 454 -22.56 17.36 9.11
CA GLU A 454 -23.90 16.89 9.49
C GLU A 454 -24.48 17.67 10.68
N GLY A 455 -23.62 18.18 11.57
CA GLY A 455 -24.01 18.80 12.83
C GLY A 455 -24.07 17.80 13.99
N GLY A 456 -23.65 16.55 13.79
CA GLY A 456 -23.80 15.45 14.75
C GLY A 456 -23.68 14.08 14.08
N GLY A 457 -24.19 13.04 14.73
CA GLY A 457 -24.30 11.72 14.11
C GLY A 457 -25.36 11.67 13.00
N SER A 458 -25.12 10.88 11.95
CA SER A 458 -26.05 10.74 10.82
C SER A 458 -26.21 9.28 10.42
N ARG A 459 -27.38 8.92 9.86
CA ARG A 459 -27.61 7.57 9.32
C ARG A 459 -27.13 7.43 7.88
N ASN A 460 -27.31 8.49 7.09
CA ASN A 460 -27.10 8.47 5.64
C ASN A 460 -25.96 9.38 5.17
N TYR A 461 -25.49 10.29 6.03
CA TYR A 461 -24.43 11.27 5.72
C TYR A 461 -24.75 12.10 4.48
N ALA A 462 -26.02 12.50 4.35
CA ALA A 462 -26.54 13.12 3.13
C ALA A 462 -25.90 14.48 2.86
N HIS A 463 -25.67 15.29 3.90
CA HIS A 463 -25.07 16.61 3.74
C HIS A 463 -23.57 16.51 3.42
N THR A 464 -22.89 15.57 4.08
CA THR A 464 -21.48 15.25 3.83
C THR A 464 -21.28 14.86 2.38
N LYS A 465 -22.05 13.88 1.89
CA LYS A 465 -21.98 13.41 0.50
C LYS A 465 -22.40 14.48 -0.49
N MET A 466 -23.42 15.26 -0.18
CA MET A 466 -23.83 16.39 -1.02
C MET A 466 -22.70 17.40 -1.20
N LEU A 467 -22.02 17.82 -0.12
CA LEU A 467 -20.89 18.73 -0.22
C LEU A 467 -19.73 18.09 -1.00
N MET A 468 -19.39 16.84 -0.69
CA MET A 468 -18.34 16.05 -1.34
C MET A 468 -18.51 15.94 -2.86
N TYR A 469 -19.75 15.74 -3.35
CA TYR A 469 -20.04 15.63 -4.77
C TYR A 469 -20.24 16.98 -5.46
N ARG A 470 -20.85 17.96 -4.77
CA ARG A 470 -21.22 19.25 -5.35
C ARG A 470 -20.05 20.23 -5.42
N ASP A 471 -19.18 20.21 -4.41
CA ASP A 471 -18.08 21.16 -4.29
C ASP A 471 -16.79 20.48 -3.80
N ALA A 472 -16.02 19.99 -4.78
CA ALA A 472 -14.72 19.39 -4.51
C ALA A 472 -13.72 20.38 -3.87
N GLY A 473 -13.81 21.68 -4.17
CA GLY A 473 -12.91 22.69 -3.62
C GLY A 473 -13.11 22.86 -2.11
N ALA A 474 -14.36 23.03 -1.69
CA ALA A 474 -14.73 23.09 -0.28
C ALA A 474 -14.38 21.79 0.45
N TRP A 475 -14.66 20.64 -0.15
CA TRP A 475 -14.29 19.33 0.40
C TRP A 475 -12.79 19.20 0.63
N HIS A 476 -11.98 19.50 -0.39
CA HIS A 476 -10.53 19.39 -0.30
C HIS A 476 -9.93 20.35 0.74
N ALA A 477 -10.51 21.56 0.88
CA ALA A 477 -10.10 22.52 1.89
C ALA A 477 -10.38 22.01 3.31
N ILE A 478 -11.60 21.52 3.59
CA ILE A 478 -11.96 20.94 4.90
C ILE A 478 -11.06 19.76 5.23
N MET A 479 -10.95 18.81 4.31
CA MET A 479 -10.18 17.57 4.51
C MET A 479 -8.68 17.83 4.66
N GLY A 480 -8.13 18.80 3.94
CA GLY A 480 -6.74 19.22 4.08
C GLY A 480 -6.45 19.81 5.47
N ARG A 481 -7.32 20.69 5.96
CA ARG A 481 -7.20 21.27 7.33
C ARG A 481 -7.30 20.18 8.40
N LEU A 482 -8.27 19.28 8.27
CA LEU A 482 -8.43 18.15 9.18
C LEU A 482 -7.22 17.20 9.14
N ALA A 483 -6.67 16.90 7.96
CA ALA A 483 -5.49 16.03 7.86
C ALA A 483 -4.28 16.62 8.58
N ARG A 484 -4.00 17.92 8.41
CA ARG A 484 -2.91 18.59 9.13
C ARG A 484 -3.16 18.65 10.64
N ALA A 485 -4.39 18.97 11.05
CA ALA A 485 -4.77 19.00 12.46
C ALA A 485 -4.61 17.62 13.12
N VAL A 486 -5.10 16.55 12.48
CA VAL A 486 -5.00 15.18 12.97
C VAL A 486 -3.55 14.72 13.06
N ALA A 487 -2.72 15.01 12.05
CA ALA A 487 -1.30 14.66 12.08
C ALA A 487 -0.57 15.35 13.24
N ARG A 488 -0.77 16.67 13.42
CA ARG A 488 -0.21 17.43 14.56
C ARG A 488 -0.70 16.89 15.90
N TYR A 489 -1.99 16.56 16.00
CA TYR A 489 -2.60 16.04 17.21
C TYR A 489 -2.09 14.65 17.60
N LEU A 490 -1.92 13.74 16.64
CA LEU A 490 -1.32 12.43 16.88
C LEU A 490 0.17 12.53 17.19
N ALA A 491 0.92 13.38 16.47
CA ALA A 491 2.32 13.65 16.76
C ALA A 491 2.51 14.22 18.19
N GLY A 492 1.64 15.15 18.61
CA GLY A 492 1.63 15.67 19.98
C GLY A 492 1.39 14.59 21.04
N GLN A 493 0.49 13.64 20.77
CA GLN A 493 0.25 12.51 21.68
C GLN A 493 1.46 11.58 21.78
N ILE A 494 2.13 11.33 20.66
CA ILE A 494 3.38 10.54 20.63
C ILE A 494 4.46 11.24 21.44
N ALA A 495 4.67 12.54 21.22
CA ALA A 495 5.61 13.35 22.01
C ALA A 495 5.27 13.38 23.51
N ALA A 496 3.98 13.24 23.86
CA ALA A 496 3.52 13.15 25.25
C ALA A 496 3.71 11.76 25.88
N GLY A 497 4.08 10.74 25.11
CA GLY A 497 4.38 9.39 25.59
C GLY A 497 3.45 8.28 25.07
N ALA A 498 2.60 8.54 24.08
CA ALA A 498 1.84 7.48 23.43
C ALA A 498 2.77 6.56 22.63
N GLN A 499 2.70 5.25 22.88
CA GLN A 499 3.61 4.25 22.32
C GLN A 499 3.02 3.57 21.08
N ALA A 500 1.73 3.74 20.85
CA ALA A 500 1.06 3.46 19.58
C ALA A 500 -0.04 4.50 19.39
N VAL A 501 -0.50 4.68 18.15
CA VAL A 501 -1.66 5.54 17.87
C VAL A 501 -2.68 4.82 17.00
N GLN A 502 -3.96 5.13 17.21
CA GLN A 502 -5.05 4.60 16.39
C GLN A 502 -5.81 5.73 15.68
N LEU A 503 -6.01 5.56 14.37
CA LEU A 503 -6.84 6.43 13.55
C LEU A 503 -8.20 5.77 13.31
N PHE A 504 -9.28 6.41 13.75
CA PHE A 504 -10.64 5.90 13.67
C PHE A 504 -11.43 6.53 12.52
N ASP A 505 -11.65 5.79 11.44
CA ASP A 505 -12.58 6.16 10.38
C ASP A 505 -13.94 5.45 10.52
N SER A 506 -14.63 5.77 11.62
CA SER A 506 -15.89 5.15 12.02
C SER A 506 -17.00 5.25 10.97
N TRP A 507 -16.97 6.28 10.11
CA TRP A 507 -18.03 6.56 9.14
C TRP A 507 -17.68 6.20 7.70
N ALA A 508 -16.43 5.84 7.40
CA ALA A 508 -16.01 5.48 6.03
C ALA A 508 -16.83 4.33 5.43
N GLY A 509 -17.40 3.45 6.27
CA GLY A 509 -18.28 2.37 5.82
C GLY A 509 -19.51 2.81 5.03
N CYS A 510 -19.90 4.09 5.08
CA CYS A 510 -20.98 4.60 4.24
C CYS A 510 -20.55 4.89 2.79
N LEU A 511 -19.26 4.85 2.47
CA LEU A 511 -18.72 5.12 1.13
C LEU A 511 -18.58 3.84 0.29
N GLY A 512 -18.74 4.00 -1.03
CA GLY A 512 -18.28 3.01 -1.99
C GLY A 512 -16.75 3.05 -2.15
N VAL A 513 -16.19 2.02 -2.77
CA VAL A 513 -14.72 1.88 -2.96
C VAL A 513 -14.13 3.09 -3.69
N GLU A 514 -14.78 3.56 -4.75
CA GLU A 514 -14.28 4.69 -5.54
C GLU A 514 -14.36 6.01 -4.77
N ASP A 515 -15.46 6.24 -4.06
CA ASP A 515 -15.60 7.44 -3.23
C ASP A 515 -14.57 7.45 -2.09
N TYR A 516 -14.32 6.31 -1.44
CA TYR A 516 -13.27 6.24 -0.43
C TYR A 516 -11.89 6.55 -1.02
N ARG A 517 -11.56 5.93 -2.17
CA ARG A 517 -10.29 6.16 -2.89
C ARG A 517 -10.08 7.64 -3.21
N ARG A 518 -11.14 8.33 -3.64
CA ARG A 518 -11.06 9.73 -4.06
C ARG A 518 -11.11 10.72 -2.91
N TYR A 519 -12.01 10.51 -1.96
CA TYR A 519 -12.41 11.54 -1.01
C TYR A 519 -11.86 11.36 0.40
N ALA A 520 -11.43 10.15 0.79
CA ALA A 520 -10.94 9.86 2.13
C ALA A 520 -9.48 9.34 2.15
N PHE A 521 -9.19 8.36 1.30
CA PHE A 521 -7.90 7.66 1.22
C PHE A 521 -6.67 8.60 1.18
N PRO A 522 -6.62 9.67 0.36
CA PRO A 522 -5.42 10.50 0.25
C PRO A 522 -5.06 11.19 1.56
N TYR A 523 -6.06 11.56 2.35
CA TYR A 523 -5.90 12.27 3.63
C TYR A 523 -5.44 11.33 4.74
N THR A 524 -6.04 10.13 4.80
CA THR A 524 -5.60 9.07 5.72
C THR A 524 -4.15 8.69 5.45
N LYS A 525 -3.80 8.47 4.17
CA LYS A 525 -2.42 8.19 3.78
C LYS A 525 -1.47 9.31 4.18
N ALA A 526 -1.81 10.56 3.88
CA ALA A 526 -0.96 11.70 4.19
C ALA A 526 -0.73 11.88 5.71
N ILE A 527 -1.72 11.58 6.55
CA ILE A 527 -1.53 11.57 8.01
C ILE A 527 -0.52 10.50 8.40
N ILE A 528 -0.73 9.26 7.96
CA ILE A 528 0.11 8.13 8.36
C ILE A 528 1.55 8.31 7.90
N ASP A 529 1.75 8.74 6.66
CA ASP A 529 3.09 9.00 6.10
C ASP A 529 3.84 10.13 6.83
N ALA A 530 3.12 11.04 7.51
CA ALA A 530 3.70 12.17 8.24
C ALA A 530 4.00 11.87 9.73
N LEU A 531 3.57 10.71 10.24
CA LEU A 531 3.85 10.30 11.61
C LEU A 531 5.29 9.78 11.77
N PRO A 532 5.90 9.91 12.97
CA PRO A 532 7.29 9.53 13.17
C PRO A 532 7.47 8.02 12.97
N PRO A 533 8.52 7.59 12.24
CA PRO A 533 8.75 6.18 12.01
C PRO A 533 9.05 5.44 13.32
N GLY A 534 8.64 4.17 13.41
CA GLY A 534 8.91 3.30 14.56
C GLY A 534 7.82 3.30 15.64
N VAL A 535 6.87 4.24 15.60
CA VAL A 535 5.67 4.21 16.45
C VAL A 535 4.54 3.48 15.73
N PRO A 536 4.02 2.36 16.26
CA PRO A 536 2.93 1.63 15.62
C PRO A 536 1.68 2.48 15.38
N VAL A 537 1.18 2.43 14.15
CA VAL A 537 -0.08 3.07 13.74
C VAL A 537 -1.13 2.01 13.44
N ILE A 538 -2.27 2.08 14.12
CA ILE A 538 -3.45 1.26 13.85
C ILE A 538 -4.42 2.04 12.98
N ASN A 539 -4.67 1.57 11.76
CA ASN A 539 -5.63 2.17 10.83
C ASN A 539 -6.96 1.39 10.89
N PHE A 540 -8.00 1.98 11.47
CA PHE A 540 -9.29 1.32 11.70
C PHE A 540 -10.41 2.00 10.91
N ALA A 541 -11.18 1.21 10.16
CA ALA A 541 -12.49 1.60 9.65
C ALA A 541 -13.49 0.46 9.84
N THR A 542 -14.77 0.81 9.92
CA THR A 542 -15.88 -0.15 10.08
C THR A 542 -16.98 0.14 9.08
N GLY A 543 -17.83 -0.86 8.81
CA GLY A 543 -19.06 -0.72 8.04
C GLY A 543 -18.98 -1.27 6.62
N ASN A 544 -17.78 -1.38 6.05
CA ASN A 544 -17.61 -1.83 4.67
C ASN A 544 -16.29 -2.60 4.47
N PRO A 545 -16.31 -3.95 4.53
CA PRO A 545 -15.10 -4.77 4.33
C PRO A 545 -14.46 -4.62 2.94
N ALA A 546 -15.20 -4.13 1.92
CA ALA A 546 -14.64 -3.89 0.60
C ALA A 546 -13.58 -2.78 0.58
N LEU A 547 -13.50 -1.97 1.63
CA LEU A 547 -12.48 -0.92 1.78
C LEU A 547 -11.14 -1.44 2.32
N LEU A 548 -11.07 -2.67 2.85
CA LEU A 548 -9.85 -3.20 3.49
C LEU A 548 -8.58 -3.11 2.63
N PRO A 549 -8.59 -3.45 1.33
CA PRO A 549 -7.40 -3.28 0.49
C PRO A 549 -6.92 -1.83 0.39
N LEU A 550 -7.85 -0.87 0.39
CA LEU A 550 -7.53 0.55 0.36
C LEU A 550 -7.04 1.06 1.72
N LEU A 551 -7.62 0.57 2.83
CA LEU A 551 -7.11 0.86 4.17
C LEU A 551 -5.66 0.39 4.32
N ALA A 552 -5.35 -0.84 3.90
CA ALA A 552 -4.00 -1.38 3.95
C ALA A 552 -3.02 -0.56 3.07
N GLN A 553 -3.47 -0.14 1.88
CA GLN A 553 -2.68 0.74 0.99
C GLN A 553 -2.46 2.14 1.57
N ALA A 554 -3.38 2.65 2.39
CA ALA A 554 -3.22 3.97 3.02
C ALA A 554 -2.12 3.97 4.08
N GLY A 555 -1.77 2.79 4.61
CA GLY A 555 -0.69 2.61 5.57
C GLY A 555 -1.19 2.14 6.93
N GLY A 556 -0.30 2.24 7.91
CA GLY A 556 -0.45 1.67 9.25
C GLY A 556 0.35 0.37 9.38
N ASP A 557 0.67 -0.01 10.60
CA ASP A 557 1.33 -1.28 10.93
C ASP A 557 0.32 -2.39 11.16
N VAL A 558 -0.87 -2.01 11.64
CA VAL A 558 -1.99 -2.88 11.97
C VAL A 558 -3.27 -2.32 11.37
N ILE A 559 -4.04 -3.17 10.67
CA ILE A 559 -5.36 -2.80 10.14
C ILE A 559 -6.45 -3.30 11.09
N GLY A 560 -7.27 -2.38 11.57
CA GLY A 560 -8.42 -2.68 12.41
C GLY A 560 -9.62 -3.15 11.58
N VAL A 561 -10.21 -4.27 11.98
CA VAL A 561 -11.25 -4.98 11.22
C VAL A 561 -12.49 -5.19 12.10
N ASP A 562 -13.67 -5.03 11.51
CA ASP A 562 -14.95 -5.33 12.18
C ASP A 562 -15.49 -6.74 11.90
N TRP A 563 -16.58 -7.11 12.58
CA TRP A 563 -17.15 -8.47 12.55
C TRP A 563 -17.90 -8.82 11.26
N ARG A 564 -18.06 -7.90 10.30
CA ARG A 564 -18.83 -8.12 9.06
C ARG A 564 -18.08 -8.97 8.04
N ILE A 565 -16.85 -9.36 8.35
CA ILE A 565 -15.98 -10.21 7.55
C ILE A 565 -15.27 -11.19 8.48
N GLU A 566 -15.00 -12.39 8.01
CA GLU A 566 -14.23 -13.36 8.79
C GLU A 566 -12.75 -12.93 8.87
N LEU A 567 -12.09 -13.14 10.02
CA LEU A 567 -10.75 -12.59 10.27
C LEU A 567 -9.71 -13.08 9.27
N ASP A 568 -9.76 -14.35 8.86
CA ASP A 568 -8.84 -14.97 7.91
C ASP A 568 -8.97 -14.35 6.51
N GLU A 569 -10.19 -14.08 6.07
CA GLU A 569 -10.45 -13.41 4.80
C GLU A 569 -10.04 -11.93 4.86
N ALA A 570 -10.31 -11.24 5.97
CA ALA A 570 -9.86 -9.87 6.17
C ALA A 570 -8.33 -9.77 6.13
N TRP A 571 -7.61 -10.69 6.80
CA TRP A 571 -6.15 -10.71 6.78
C TRP A 571 -5.59 -11.04 5.39
N ARG A 572 -6.29 -11.88 4.62
CA ARG A 572 -5.93 -12.14 3.21
C ARG A 572 -6.04 -10.87 2.35
N LEU A 573 -7.09 -10.07 2.54
CA LEU A 573 -7.30 -8.81 1.82
C LEU A 573 -6.33 -7.70 2.25
N VAL A 574 -5.98 -7.66 3.53
CA VAL A 574 -5.02 -6.71 4.09
C VAL A 574 -3.59 -6.97 3.60
N GLY A 575 -3.20 -8.23 3.44
CA GLY A 575 -1.85 -8.62 3.06
C GLY A 575 -1.03 -9.17 4.23
N SER A 576 0.12 -9.80 3.92
CA SER A 576 0.98 -10.46 4.91
C SER A 576 2.03 -9.53 5.54
N ASP A 577 2.19 -8.32 5.02
CA ASP A 577 3.12 -7.30 5.50
C ASP A 577 2.52 -6.40 6.59
N LYS A 578 1.30 -6.69 7.06
CA LYS A 578 0.54 -5.92 8.06
C LYS A 578 -0.06 -6.82 9.14
N GLY A 579 -0.16 -6.30 10.36
CA GLY A 579 -0.93 -6.92 11.44
C GLY A 579 -2.43 -6.69 11.25
N VAL A 580 -3.26 -7.43 11.98
CA VAL A 580 -4.71 -7.22 12.05
C VAL A 580 -5.18 -7.09 13.49
N GLN A 581 -6.09 -6.15 13.72
CA GLN A 581 -6.74 -5.96 15.01
C GLN A 581 -8.23 -6.27 14.91
N GLY A 582 -8.77 -7.07 15.83
CA GLY A 582 -10.18 -7.41 15.88
C GLY A 582 -10.44 -8.92 15.97
N ASN A 583 -11.63 -9.39 15.59
CA ASN A 583 -12.74 -8.59 15.05
C ASN A 583 -14.10 -8.99 15.64
N LEU A 584 -14.12 -9.38 16.91
CA LEU A 584 -15.32 -9.93 17.57
C LEU A 584 -16.48 -8.92 17.60
N ASP A 585 -17.70 -9.36 17.28
CA ASP A 585 -18.91 -8.55 17.42
C ASP A 585 -19.15 -8.21 18.91
N PRO A 586 -19.23 -6.91 19.30
CA PRO A 586 -19.43 -6.52 20.70
C PRO A 586 -20.74 -7.04 21.31
N THR A 587 -21.77 -7.32 20.50
CA THR A 587 -23.06 -7.85 20.99
C THR A 587 -22.95 -9.26 21.55
N VAL A 588 -21.90 -10.02 21.18
CA VAL A 588 -21.63 -11.35 21.73
C VAL A 588 -21.49 -11.28 23.25
N LEU A 589 -20.93 -10.19 23.79
CA LEU A 589 -20.74 -10.02 25.22
C LEU A 589 -22.05 -9.84 26.00
N LEU A 590 -23.18 -9.63 25.32
CA LEU A 590 -24.52 -9.62 25.93
C LEU A 590 -25.08 -11.04 26.11
N SER A 591 -24.55 -12.03 25.39
CA SER A 591 -25.11 -13.38 25.31
C SER A 591 -24.54 -14.38 26.33
N GLY A 592 -23.63 -13.93 27.21
CA GLY A 592 -23.04 -14.72 28.28
C GLY A 592 -21.72 -15.42 27.93
N ARG A 593 -21.18 -16.16 28.90
CA ARG A 593 -19.81 -16.73 28.87
C ARG A 593 -19.61 -17.75 27.75
N GLU A 594 -20.49 -18.74 27.61
CA GLU A 594 -20.32 -19.81 26.61
C GLU A 594 -20.26 -19.29 25.16
N ALA A 595 -21.13 -18.34 24.83
CA ALA A 595 -21.14 -17.71 23.52
C ALA A 595 -19.87 -16.86 23.29
N SER A 596 -19.46 -16.10 24.30
CA SER A 596 -18.21 -15.31 24.27
C SER A 596 -16.99 -16.20 24.04
N ARG A 597 -16.87 -17.30 24.80
CA ARG A 597 -15.78 -18.27 24.66
C ARG A 597 -15.74 -18.88 23.26
N ARG A 598 -16.88 -19.40 22.79
CA ARG A 598 -16.96 -20.04 21.46
C ARG A 598 -16.57 -19.09 20.34
N ARG A 599 -17.07 -17.85 20.36
CA ARG A 599 -16.78 -16.85 19.33
C ARG A 599 -15.35 -16.32 19.42
N ALA A 600 -14.80 -16.16 20.61
CA ALA A 600 -13.39 -15.81 20.80
C ALA A 600 -12.45 -16.89 20.25
N HIS A 601 -12.72 -18.16 20.54
CA HIS A 601 -11.94 -19.27 19.97
C HIS A 601 -12.04 -19.35 18.44
N ASP A 602 -13.19 -19.04 17.84
CA ASP A 602 -13.32 -19.00 16.38
C ASP A 602 -12.42 -17.93 15.76
N VAL A 603 -12.43 -16.70 16.32
CA VAL A 603 -11.55 -15.61 15.88
C VAL A 603 -10.07 -16.00 16.03
N LEU A 604 -9.67 -16.56 17.17
CA LEU A 604 -8.30 -17.01 17.41
C LEU A 604 -7.88 -18.15 16.48
N LYS A 605 -8.78 -19.11 16.22
CA LYS A 605 -8.54 -20.20 15.28
C LYS A 605 -8.28 -19.68 13.86
N ARG A 606 -9.03 -18.65 13.43
CA ARG A 606 -8.84 -18.00 12.12
C ARG A 606 -7.55 -17.20 12.03
N ALA A 607 -7.11 -16.60 13.15
CA ALA A 607 -5.78 -16.00 13.23
C ALA A 607 -4.66 -17.04 13.08
N ALA A 608 -4.93 -18.31 13.41
CA ALA A 608 -4.07 -19.46 13.19
C ALA A 608 -2.64 -19.30 13.77
N GLY A 609 -2.53 -18.63 14.92
CA GLY A 609 -1.25 -18.41 15.61
C GLY A 609 -0.25 -17.53 14.84
N ARG A 610 -0.69 -16.86 13.76
CA ARG A 610 0.16 -15.99 12.95
C ARG A 610 0.60 -14.78 13.79
N PRO A 611 1.90 -14.43 13.80
CA PRO A 611 2.36 -13.16 14.36
C PRO A 611 1.65 -11.98 13.70
N GLY A 612 1.21 -11.01 14.50
CA GLY A 612 0.52 -9.82 14.00
C GLY A 612 -0.96 -9.71 14.33
N HIS A 613 -1.54 -10.66 15.07
CA HIS A 613 -2.92 -10.55 15.53
C HIS A 613 -2.99 -9.82 16.87
N ILE A 614 -3.83 -8.79 16.95
CA ILE A 614 -4.28 -8.16 18.19
C ILE A 614 -5.76 -8.46 18.35
N PHE A 615 -6.13 -9.24 19.37
CA PHE A 615 -7.53 -9.51 19.62
C PHE A 615 -8.22 -8.22 20.10
N ASN A 616 -9.34 -7.89 19.47
CA ASN A 616 -10.20 -6.80 19.89
C ASN A 616 -11.63 -7.08 19.43
N LEU A 617 -12.56 -6.24 19.86
CA LEU A 617 -13.88 -6.16 19.27
C LEU A 617 -13.79 -5.45 17.90
N GLY A 618 -14.81 -5.61 17.06
CA GLY A 618 -14.97 -4.85 15.83
C GLY A 618 -15.60 -3.47 16.02
N HIS A 619 -16.11 -3.17 17.22
CA HIS A 619 -16.53 -1.84 17.67
C HIS A 619 -16.55 -1.81 19.20
N GLY A 620 -16.68 -0.62 19.80
CA GLY A 620 -16.61 -0.47 21.26
C GLY A 620 -17.69 -1.18 22.07
N VAL A 621 -17.35 -1.56 23.31
CA VAL A 621 -18.22 -2.21 24.29
C VAL A 621 -19.54 -1.45 24.46
N LEU A 622 -20.65 -2.21 24.53
CA LEU A 622 -21.99 -1.64 24.68
C LEU A 622 -22.30 -1.31 26.15
N PRO A 623 -23.08 -0.24 26.44
CA PRO A 623 -23.40 0.14 27.81
C PRO A 623 -24.08 -0.95 28.65
N GLN A 624 -24.83 -1.85 28.02
CA GLN A 624 -25.58 -2.92 28.67
C GLN A 624 -24.71 -4.16 28.96
N THR A 625 -23.44 -4.15 28.57
CA THR A 625 -22.56 -5.31 28.69
C THR A 625 -22.22 -5.57 30.16
N PRO A 626 -22.46 -6.78 30.70
CA PRO A 626 -21.99 -7.12 32.04
C PRO A 626 -20.46 -7.11 32.10
N VAL A 627 -19.88 -6.46 33.12
CA VAL A 627 -18.42 -6.30 33.25
C VAL A 627 -17.72 -7.66 33.36
N GLU A 628 -18.37 -8.60 34.04
CA GLU A 628 -17.90 -9.98 34.21
C GLU A 628 -17.78 -10.75 32.89
N ASN A 629 -18.55 -10.40 31.87
CA ASN A 629 -18.42 -11.01 30.53
C ASN A 629 -17.21 -10.44 29.79
N VAL A 630 -16.90 -9.15 30.02
CA VAL A 630 -15.72 -8.50 29.46
C VAL A 630 -14.45 -9.08 30.08
N GLN A 631 -14.42 -9.21 31.41
CA GLN A 631 -13.32 -9.85 32.14
C GLN A 631 -13.10 -11.30 31.67
N TYR A 632 -14.19 -12.07 31.56
CA TYR A 632 -14.13 -13.43 31.07
C TYR A 632 -13.61 -13.54 29.62
N LEU A 633 -13.96 -12.61 28.73
CA LEU A 633 -13.38 -12.58 27.38
C LEU A 633 -11.86 -12.40 27.43
N VAL A 634 -11.37 -11.48 28.27
CA VAL A 634 -9.93 -11.23 28.43
C VAL A 634 -9.23 -12.50 28.94
N GLU A 635 -9.78 -13.15 29.97
CA GLU A 635 -9.27 -14.43 30.48
C GLU A 635 -9.17 -15.48 29.37
N VAL A 636 -10.27 -15.72 28.64
CA VAL A 636 -10.32 -16.73 27.56
C VAL A 636 -9.26 -16.47 26.49
N VAL A 637 -9.08 -15.23 26.06
CA VAL A 637 -8.11 -14.90 25.00
C VAL A 637 -6.68 -15.05 25.50
N ARG A 638 -6.42 -14.71 26.77
CA ARG A 638 -5.10 -14.86 27.38
C ARG A 638 -4.70 -16.31 27.59
N GLU A 639 -5.66 -17.20 27.87
CA GLU A 639 -5.43 -18.63 28.10
C GLU A 639 -5.36 -19.46 26.81
N ALA A 640 -5.99 -19.01 25.72
CA ALA A 640 -6.18 -19.82 24.51
C ALA A 640 -4.90 -20.16 23.72
N ASN A 641 -3.77 -19.51 24.01
CA ASN A 641 -2.48 -19.73 23.35
C ASN A 641 -1.35 -20.10 24.34
N ALA A 642 -1.70 -20.47 25.58
CA ALA A 642 -0.76 -21.00 26.59
C ALA A 642 -0.58 -22.53 26.48
#